data_AF-A0A928SPY0-F1
#
_entry.id   AF-A0A928SPY0-F1
#
_cell.length_a   1.000
_cell.length_b   1.000
_cell.length_c   1.000
_cell.angle_alpha   90.00
_cell.angle_beta   90.00
_cell.angle_gamma   90.00
#
_symmetry.space_group_name_H-M   'P 1'
#
loop_
_entity.id
_entity.type
_entity.pdbx_description
1 polymer ?
#
loop_
_entity_poly.entity_id
_entity_poly.type
_entity_poly.pdbx_seq_one_letter_code
_entity_poly.pdbx_strand_id
1 'polypeptide(L)'
;MRHLGLGFAALLLTFASLQLPGCATETASDAGDACGAPESRASCVPPYPAGKADAPDPCAVNGWYDDANDFCDDPYGYCKDPDPDCGPDPEACGDTPESEGLIWKGSAKQGCLGPGAGAGDDVELILTEPYCDTCTDQDKAVLKARSPMVAKTVALIDGATKSVDVSQFTFSVSEIADALLRAHGRGVKVRLAIDSAQNVPDSKATALAGQGIDVRFVAGKPSGPEGAGILHAKFLLVDGKTLLNGSNNYSSTGTTINEENAILLRGSADHPLIQGFSCHFSAIWDSDHAAAGACSNPAVAFTPSTAPVKLLKERIKGAKKSVDVIMHHLTFTDLVKELRNAAQRGVRVRVLLNAPERAAHTGTVWNELAAAGGRVRYKRVNEAAYQLLHHKLVIIDGRQMVDGSGNWSGSAFFNNFENYVVVDHPRVMERMRELYHRLWTWSLTAESLDSGRNAAEQHVEQSHAYFGNLHAHFHAEQNGVLLDDGKAEKKDSSGQVVPVSVPSDVGAAARDAFEYSRDAGQLDFQALSPHCHDDGAGNDGSNMSEAGFAALREAALATTTPSFVALAGMEWSTNSLGNHVGVVGSAAIAKTERGRFDQFYGKYLPEREAAGDRPLVMLNHPKTFKTSEDSLEGNWDMLFGVPLTDIPKASERGNKFNDYGIDDFAPLKDVRPSWIAGTALPDPAIVDKTLAAVWASAAPYVRSMEVTLGRGTDLGGEVPENPSLVEDLSNPGSIIRRTRLGDFDFFLTRGFRIAPTASHDNHYANWGLGHTSRTVVLAESLSADTLFDAIEQREVYASEDQNLNVRFFVADRVPMGGRTQTPAANLGARVFVADPDYSGPFNLRLFHGTLGGKVELASEQNGVSGGWQSFDLSLAQPGEHFFYVEVLEVQANRAAWTAPIWIERI
;
A
#
# COMPACT_ATOMS: atom_id res chain seq x y z
N MET A 1 -34.34 -35.84 35.23
CA MET A 1 -34.56 -37.23 35.73
C MET A 1 -34.26 -38.21 34.59
N ARG A 2 -33.96 -39.49 34.89
CA ARG A 2 -34.06 -40.74 34.08
C ARG A 2 -34.17 -40.65 32.53
N HIS A 3 -33.51 -41.47 31.70
CA HIS A 3 -32.55 -42.59 31.88
C HIS A 3 -31.94 -42.97 30.50
N LEU A 4 -30.61 -43.13 30.36
CA LEU A 4 -29.77 -44.37 30.37
C LEU A 4 -29.69 -45.17 29.04
N GLY A 5 -28.49 -45.70 28.74
CA GLY A 5 -28.20 -46.55 27.55
C GLY A 5 -26.79 -46.33 26.95
N LEU A 6 -25.71 -46.29 27.73
CA LEU A 6 -24.84 -47.43 28.12
C LEU A 6 -24.05 -48.11 26.97
N GLY A 7 -22.71 -48.08 27.10
CA GLY A 7 -21.75 -48.73 26.19
C GLY A 7 -20.33 -48.81 26.79
N PHE A 8 -20.12 -49.73 27.74
CA PHE A 8 -18.80 -50.20 28.21
C PHE A 8 -18.12 -51.01 27.07
N ALA A 9 -16.79 -51.14 26.91
CA ALA A 9 -15.59 -50.65 27.62
C ALA A 9 -14.38 -50.77 26.62
N ALA A 10 -13.08 -50.72 26.95
CA ALA A 10 -12.37 -50.87 28.23
C ALA A 10 -10.97 -50.21 28.29
N LEU A 11 -10.35 -50.42 29.45
CA LEU A 11 -9.06 -49.93 29.95
C LEU A 11 -7.88 -50.86 29.58
N LEU A 12 -6.68 -50.30 29.34
CA LEU A 12 -5.40 -50.95 29.70
C LEU A 12 -4.24 -49.93 29.75
N LEU A 13 -3.44 -49.97 30.81
CA LEU A 13 -2.14 -49.29 30.92
C LEU A 13 -1.03 -50.35 30.87
N THR A 14 0.16 -50.01 30.35
CA THR A 14 1.41 -50.09 31.13
C THR A 14 2.61 -49.35 30.50
N PHE A 15 3.67 -49.23 31.29
CA PHE A 15 4.90 -48.43 31.15
C PHE A 15 5.98 -49.01 30.21
N ALA A 16 7.06 -48.22 30.09
CA ALA A 16 8.47 -48.58 29.82
C ALA A 16 8.93 -48.63 28.34
N SER A 17 10.19 -48.36 27.99
CA SER A 17 11.20 -47.32 28.38
C SER A 17 12.55 -47.70 27.75
N LEU A 18 13.41 -46.71 27.43
CA LEU A 18 14.86 -46.87 27.19
C LEU A 18 15.32 -47.80 26.04
N GLN A 19 15.99 -47.23 25.02
CA GLN A 19 17.45 -47.41 24.80
C GLN A 19 18.00 -46.67 23.56
N LEU A 20 19.19 -46.08 23.72
CA LEU A 20 20.18 -45.87 22.64
C LEU A 20 21.23 -47.00 22.76
N PRO A 21 21.72 -47.56 21.65
CA PRO A 21 23.00 -47.11 21.06
C PRO A 21 22.96 -47.11 19.50
N GLY A 22 24.01 -46.79 18.73
CA GLY A 22 25.39 -46.37 19.01
C GLY A 22 26.17 -46.15 17.69
N CYS A 23 27.44 -45.74 17.75
CA CYS A 23 28.25 -45.42 16.55
C CYS A 23 29.16 -46.56 16.05
N ALA A 24 29.35 -46.63 14.74
CA ALA A 24 30.52 -47.17 14.02
C ALA A 24 30.54 -46.50 12.62
N THR A 25 31.51 -45.68 12.17
CA THR A 25 32.97 -45.84 11.96
C THR A 25 33.38 -46.73 10.79
N GLU A 26 33.90 -46.12 9.71
CA GLU A 26 35.20 -46.41 9.06
C GLU A 26 35.42 -45.42 7.87
N THR A 27 36.37 -44.48 7.92
CA THR A 27 37.80 -44.49 7.47
C THR A 27 38.03 -44.14 5.99
N ALA A 28 39.17 -43.59 5.52
CA ALA A 28 40.24 -42.77 6.14
C ALA A 28 41.25 -42.33 5.04
N SER A 29 42.27 -41.56 5.45
CA SER A 29 43.53 -41.19 4.75
C SER A 29 43.46 -40.07 3.70
N ASP A 30 44.49 -39.24 3.44
CA ASP A 30 45.66 -38.69 4.19
C ASP A 30 46.50 -37.91 3.12
N ALA A 31 47.47 -37.02 3.37
CA ALA A 31 47.83 -36.09 4.46
C ALA A 31 49.00 -35.20 3.94
N GLY A 32 49.39 -34.12 4.64
CA GLY A 32 50.72 -33.48 4.45
C GLY A 32 50.78 -31.95 4.40
N ASP A 33 51.01 -31.31 5.55
CA ASP A 33 52.23 -30.57 5.95
C ASP A 33 53.07 -29.76 4.91
N ALA A 34 53.71 -28.63 5.23
CA ALA A 34 53.64 -27.71 6.38
C ALA A 34 54.50 -26.42 6.15
N CYS A 35 54.28 -25.39 6.98
CA CYS A 35 55.21 -24.32 7.43
C CYS A 35 56.14 -23.56 6.44
N GLY A 36 56.06 -22.21 6.45
CA GLY A 36 57.17 -21.35 5.97
C GLY A 36 56.90 -19.82 6.01
N ALA A 37 57.76 -19.05 6.69
CA ALA A 37 57.80 -17.58 6.75
C ALA A 37 59.15 -17.13 7.38
N PRO A 38 59.55 -15.84 7.38
CA PRO A 38 59.35 -14.73 6.41
C PRO A 38 60.72 -14.16 5.90
N GLU A 39 60.75 -13.10 5.06
CA GLU A 39 61.59 -11.88 5.28
C GLU A 39 61.69 -10.86 4.09
N SER A 40 61.51 -9.57 4.45
CA SER A 40 62.22 -8.31 4.10
C SER A 40 62.94 -7.99 2.75
N ARG A 41 63.01 -6.66 2.48
CA ARG A 41 63.88 -5.88 1.54
C ARG A 41 63.54 -5.92 0.03
N ALA A 42 63.98 -4.97 -0.81
CA ALA A 42 64.21 -3.51 -0.66
C ALA A 42 64.44 -2.84 -2.04
N SER A 43 63.98 -1.58 -2.18
CA SER A 43 64.35 -0.53 -3.17
C SER A 43 65.37 -0.79 -4.30
N CYS A 44 65.02 -0.44 -5.55
CA CYS A 44 65.98 -0.01 -6.61
C CYS A 44 65.33 0.91 -7.67
N VAL A 45 66.07 1.96 -8.09
CA VAL A 45 65.73 3.13 -8.95
C VAL A 45 67.09 3.70 -9.44
N PRO A 46 67.32 4.34 -10.64
CA PRO A 46 66.45 5.06 -11.61
C PRO A 46 66.58 4.46 -13.06
N PRO A 47 66.46 5.15 -14.25
CA PRO A 47 66.04 6.54 -14.58
C PRO A 47 65.13 6.78 -15.82
N TYR A 48 64.69 8.05 -15.96
CA TYR A 48 64.16 8.70 -17.18
C TYR A 48 65.21 8.94 -18.29
N PRO A 49 64.75 9.25 -19.52
CA PRO A 49 65.29 10.34 -20.35
C PRO A 49 64.26 11.49 -20.55
N ALA A 50 64.68 12.66 -21.04
CA ALA A 50 63.85 13.88 -21.05
C ALA A 50 64.11 14.89 -22.21
N GLY A 51 63.13 15.77 -22.46
CA GLY A 51 63.16 16.97 -23.34
C GLY A 51 61.71 17.39 -23.68
N LYS A 52 61.21 18.63 -23.46
CA LYS A 52 61.63 19.99 -23.88
C LYS A 52 61.61 20.20 -25.40
N ALA A 53 61.03 21.27 -25.98
CA ALA A 53 60.16 22.36 -25.48
C ALA A 53 59.50 23.07 -26.72
N ASP A 54 58.81 24.22 -26.72
CA ASP A 54 58.50 25.27 -25.72
C ASP A 54 57.23 26.10 -26.14
N ALA A 55 56.83 27.13 -25.40
CA ALA A 55 55.67 28.02 -25.70
C ALA A 55 56.05 29.26 -26.57
N PRO A 56 55.09 29.99 -27.21
CA PRO A 56 54.31 31.02 -26.49
C PRO A 56 52.86 31.30 -26.98
N ASP A 57 52.08 32.02 -26.16
CA ASP A 57 50.88 32.79 -26.54
C ASP A 57 51.29 34.23 -26.94
N PRO A 58 50.64 34.88 -27.93
CA PRO A 58 49.84 36.06 -27.55
C PRO A 58 48.58 36.31 -28.40
N CYS A 59 47.43 36.44 -27.74
CA CYS A 59 46.26 37.15 -28.30
C CYS A 59 46.55 38.65 -28.49
N ALA A 60 46.49 39.17 -29.73
CA ALA A 60 46.60 40.62 -29.98
C ALA A 60 46.02 41.12 -31.33
N VAL A 61 45.41 42.32 -31.28
CA VAL A 61 45.22 43.33 -32.38
C VAL A 61 44.01 43.21 -33.34
N ASN A 62 42.89 43.80 -32.88
CA ASN A 62 42.04 44.85 -33.53
C ASN A 62 40.72 44.55 -34.28
N GLY A 63 39.70 45.35 -33.90
CA GLY A 63 38.38 45.55 -34.53
C GLY A 63 37.22 45.39 -33.54
N TRP A 64 37.03 46.20 -32.50
CA TRP A 64 36.67 47.64 -32.49
C TRP A 64 35.49 47.98 -33.45
N TYR A 65 34.37 48.56 -32.99
CA TYR A 65 33.94 48.88 -31.62
C TYR A 65 32.41 49.10 -31.58
N ASP A 66 31.84 49.44 -30.39
CA ASP A 66 30.43 49.81 -30.14
C ASP A 66 29.41 48.65 -30.32
N ASP A 67 28.18 48.61 -29.76
CA ASP A 67 27.51 49.17 -28.56
C ASP A 67 26.06 48.60 -28.58
N ALA A 68 25.40 48.10 -27.52
CA ALA A 68 25.73 47.56 -26.19
C ALA A 68 24.56 46.61 -25.79
N ASN A 69 24.47 45.83 -24.70
CA ASN A 69 25.05 45.87 -23.34
C ASN A 69 25.19 44.42 -22.79
N ASP A 70 25.76 44.27 -21.60
CA ASP A 70 25.95 43.01 -20.85
C ASP A 70 24.64 42.43 -20.26
N PHE A 71 24.51 41.12 -19.99
CA PHE A 71 25.24 40.37 -18.94
C PHE A 71 25.65 38.95 -19.37
N CYS A 72 26.73 38.44 -18.76
CA CYS A 72 27.18 37.06 -18.92
C CYS A 72 27.00 36.27 -17.62
N ASP A 73 26.35 35.11 -17.70
CA ASP A 73 26.31 34.11 -16.62
C ASP A 73 27.48 33.12 -16.76
N ASP A 74 28.21 32.92 -15.67
CA ASP A 74 29.15 31.81 -15.47
C ASP A 74 28.46 30.74 -14.59
N PRO A 75 28.25 29.50 -15.07
CA PRO A 75 27.42 28.53 -14.37
C PRO A 75 28.01 27.95 -13.06
N TYR A 76 29.27 28.22 -12.69
CA TYR A 76 29.90 27.57 -11.52
C TYR A 76 30.76 28.49 -10.62
N GLY A 77 30.22 29.66 -10.25
CA GLY A 77 30.87 30.60 -9.32
C GLY A 77 30.78 30.24 -7.82
N TYR A 78 31.83 29.62 -7.26
CA TYR A 78 32.02 29.56 -5.80
C TYR A 78 32.45 30.93 -5.23
N CYS A 79 31.59 31.58 -4.45
CA CYS A 79 31.99 32.77 -3.68
C CYS A 79 32.91 32.39 -2.49
N LYS A 80 33.89 33.26 -2.21
CA LYS A 80 34.77 33.19 -1.03
C LYS A 80 34.73 34.49 -0.23
N ASP A 81 34.91 34.31 1.07
CA ASP A 81 35.20 35.31 2.10
C ASP A 81 34.08 36.34 2.42
N PRO A 82 34.05 36.90 3.65
CA PRO A 82 32.79 37.02 4.38
C PRO A 82 32.30 38.44 4.67
N ASP A 83 31.02 38.55 5.04
CA ASP A 83 30.41 39.71 5.69
C ASP A 83 29.87 39.30 7.09
N PRO A 84 30.12 40.02 8.21
CA PRO A 84 30.07 39.43 9.54
C PRO A 84 28.86 39.86 10.39
N ASP A 85 27.64 39.36 10.09
CA ASP A 85 26.44 39.74 10.87
C ASP A 85 25.40 38.60 11.08
N CYS A 86 25.85 37.35 11.25
CA CYS A 86 25.02 36.20 11.64
C CYS A 86 25.36 35.68 13.04
N GLY A 87 24.35 35.59 13.90
CA GLY A 87 24.43 35.07 15.28
C GLY A 87 24.55 33.53 15.38
N PRO A 88 24.70 32.99 16.60
CA PRO A 88 25.31 31.68 16.81
C PRO A 88 24.43 30.46 16.51
N ASP A 89 25.16 29.44 16.05
CA ASP A 89 24.80 28.03 15.84
C ASP A 89 24.42 27.25 17.14
N PRO A 90 23.70 26.12 16.99
CA PRO A 90 23.69 25.05 17.97
C PRO A 90 23.97 23.63 17.39
N GLU A 91 25.22 23.31 17.02
CA GLU A 91 25.70 21.92 16.94
C GLU A 91 25.67 21.27 18.34
N ALA A 92 24.72 20.36 18.56
CA ALA A 92 24.68 19.53 19.78
C ALA A 92 23.88 18.22 19.56
N CYS A 93 24.48 17.23 18.90
CA CYS A 93 23.93 15.87 18.81
C CYS A 93 25.05 14.82 18.96
N GLY A 94 25.44 14.55 20.21
CA GLY A 94 26.36 13.49 20.58
C GLY A 94 25.66 12.26 21.17
N ASP A 95 26.42 11.17 21.22
CA ASP A 95 26.22 9.90 21.94
C ASP A 95 25.11 8.92 21.51
N THR A 96 25.54 7.68 21.33
CA THR A 96 24.74 6.45 21.17
C THR A 96 24.30 5.87 22.52
N PRO A 97 23.35 4.93 22.53
CA PRO A 97 23.79 3.57 22.88
C PRO A 97 23.14 2.45 22.03
N GLU A 98 23.48 1.21 22.36
CA GLU A 98 23.36 0.02 21.52
C GLU A 98 22.01 -0.73 21.61
N SER A 99 21.93 -1.82 20.86
CA SER A 99 20.83 -2.76 20.65
C SER A 99 19.97 -3.18 21.85
N GLU A 100 18.65 -3.25 21.65
CA GLU A 100 17.84 -4.46 21.94
C GLU A 100 16.43 -4.37 21.30
N GLY A 101 15.94 -5.49 20.74
CA GLY A 101 14.51 -5.73 20.39
C GLY A 101 13.87 -4.89 19.26
N LEU A 102 13.58 -5.50 18.11
CA LEU A 102 12.75 -4.87 17.07
C LEU A 102 11.28 -4.74 17.52
N ILE A 103 10.92 -3.54 17.99
CA ILE A 103 9.54 -3.03 17.94
C ILE A 103 9.59 -1.73 17.13
N TRP A 104 8.99 -1.73 15.94
CA TRP A 104 9.01 -0.60 15.02
C TRP A 104 8.23 0.60 15.59
N LYS A 105 8.95 1.53 16.23
CA LYS A 105 8.41 2.82 16.68
C LYS A 105 8.57 3.86 15.58
N GLY A 106 7.64 3.87 14.63
CA GLY A 106 7.55 4.90 13.61
C GLY A 106 7.45 6.30 14.22
N SER A 107 8.57 7.03 14.23
CA SER A 107 8.67 8.43 14.64
C SER A 107 9.48 9.20 13.59
N ALA A 108 8.82 9.48 12.47
CA ALA A 108 9.39 10.35 11.45
C ALA A 108 9.63 11.74 12.06
N LYS A 109 10.89 12.21 12.08
CA LYS A 109 11.21 13.58 12.51
C LYS A 109 10.54 14.56 11.55
N GLN A 110 9.96 15.62 12.10
CA GLN A 110 9.35 16.69 11.30
C GLN A 110 10.42 17.45 10.51
N GLY A 111 10.18 17.63 9.21
CA GLY A 111 11.00 18.43 8.32
C GLY A 111 10.34 18.51 6.93
N CYS A 112 10.22 19.72 6.39
CA CYS A 112 9.79 20.01 5.01
C CYS A 112 8.44 19.42 4.55
N LEU A 113 7.34 20.03 4.99
CA LEU A 113 6.09 20.10 4.22
C LEU A 113 5.67 21.57 4.04
N GLY A 114 5.06 21.89 2.91
CA GLY A 114 4.81 23.28 2.47
C GLY A 114 3.75 24.05 3.29
N PRO A 115 3.74 25.40 3.18
CA PRO A 115 2.84 26.26 3.96
C PRO A 115 1.38 26.13 3.47
N GLY A 116 0.58 25.32 4.15
CA GLY A 116 -0.83 25.11 3.83
C GLY A 116 -1.54 24.24 4.87
N ALA A 117 -0.87 23.19 5.35
CA ALA A 117 -1.18 22.63 6.65
C ALA A 117 -0.74 23.62 7.73
N GLY A 118 -1.58 23.84 8.75
CA GLY A 118 -1.13 24.48 9.99
C GLY A 118 -0.11 23.60 10.72
N ALA A 119 0.53 24.11 11.76
CA ALA A 119 1.31 23.30 12.70
C ALA A 119 0.35 22.38 13.47
N GLY A 120 0.01 21.27 12.84
CA GLY A 120 -1.23 20.52 13.06
C GLY A 120 -1.10 19.33 14.01
N ASP A 121 -2.25 18.94 14.54
CA ASP A 121 -2.41 17.92 15.56
C ASP A 121 -1.93 16.53 15.09
N ASP A 122 -1.29 15.78 15.98
CA ASP A 122 -0.68 14.48 15.67
C ASP A 122 -1.74 13.37 15.79
N VAL A 123 -2.12 12.80 14.63
CA VAL A 123 -3.21 11.85 14.46
C VAL A 123 -2.70 10.45 14.08
N GLU A 124 -3.15 9.45 14.83
CA GLU A 124 -2.69 8.07 14.72
C GLU A 124 -3.89 7.10 14.76
N LEU A 125 -4.00 6.19 13.78
CA LEU A 125 -5.02 5.14 13.74
C LEU A 125 -4.50 3.86 14.40
N ILE A 126 -5.30 3.28 15.30
CA ILE A 126 -5.02 2.03 16.00
C ILE A 126 -6.13 1.04 15.65
N LEU A 127 -5.76 -0.15 15.18
CA LEU A 127 -6.69 -1.22 14.82
C LEU A 127 -6.35 -2.49 15.59
N THR A 128 -7.33 -3.33 15.88
CA THR A 128 -7.08 -4.69 16.41
C THR A 128 -6.57 -5.64 15.34
N GLU A 129 -7.08 -5.51 14.11
CA GLU A 129 -6.72 -6.30 12.93
C GLU A 129 -6.46 -7.80 13.19
N PRO A 130 -7.44 -8.56 13.73
CA PRO A 130 -7.32 -10.02 13.82
C PRO A 130 -6.94 -10.61 12.46
N TYR A 131 -5.95 -11.50 12.46
CA TYR A 131 -5.46 -12.20 11.27
C TYR A 131 -6.37 -13.35 10.83
N CYS A 132 -7.23 -13.81 11.73
CA CYS A 132 -8.21 -14.87 11.55
C CYS A 132 -9.55 -14.28 11.09
N ASP A 133 -10.19 -14.89 10.08
CA ASP A 133 -11.58 -14.54 9.73
C ASP A 133 -12.50 -14.94 10.89
N THR A 134 -12.64 -16.24 11.15
CA THR A 134 -13.28 -16.77 12.35
C THR A 134 -12.21 -17.19 13.36
N CYS A 135 -12.04 -16.43 14.44
CA CYS A 135 -10.96 -16.63 15.41
C CYS A 135 -11.29 -17.67 16.49
N THR A 136 -10.30 -18.48 16.87
CA THR A 136 -10.37 -19.44 17.98
C THR A 136 -9.93 -18.82 19.31
N ASP A 137 -10.11 -19.52 20.43
CA ASP A 137 -9.56 -19.11 21.72
C ASP A 137 -8.01 -19.13 21.74
N GLN A 138 -7.37 -19.96 20.90
CA GLN A 138 -5.92 -19.94 20.73
C GLN A 138 -5.47 -18.66 20.02
N ASP A 139 -6.19 -18.23 18.97
CA ASP A 139 -5.91 -16.96 18.30
C ASP A 139 -6.14 -15.77 19.23
N LYS A 140 -7.20 -15.83 20.04
CA LYS A 140 -7.50 -14.85 21.09
C LYS A 140 -6.37 -14.72 22.11
N ALA A 141 -5.70 -15.82 22.46
CA ALA A 141 -4.53 -15.79 23.35
C ALA A 141 -3.32 -15.10 22.71
N VAL A 142 -3.02 -15.40 21.44
CA VAL A 142 -1.94 -14.75 20.66
C VAL A 142 -2.21 -13.25 20.51
N LEU A 143 -3.42 -12.89 20.08
CA LEU A 143 -3.85 -11.49 19.89
C LEU A 143 -3.90 -10.71 21.22
N LYS A 144 -4.21 -11.36 22.35
CA LYS A 144 -4.12 -10.72 23.67
C LYS A 144 -2.68 -10.31 24.00
N ALA A 145 -1.71 -11.21 23.78
CA ALA A 145 -0.31 -10.94 24.08
C ALA A 145 0.30 -9.82 23.22
N ARG A 146 -0.23 -9.61 22.00
CA ARG A 146 0.25 -8.62 21.02
C ARG A 146 -0.66 -7.39 20.86
N SER A 147 -1.67 -7.19 21.72
CA SER A 147 -2.74 -6.19 21.51
C SER A 147 -2.22 -4.74 21.43
N PRO A 148 -2.28 -4.08 20.24
CA PRO A 148 -1.82 -2.69 20.09
C PRO A 148 -2.75 -1.72 20.84
N MET A 149 -4.04 -2.05 20.91
CA MET A 149 -5.08 -1.29 21.61
C MET A 149 -4.77 -1.16 23.12
N VAL A 150 -4.39 -2.28 23.76
CA VAL A 150 -3.99 -2.27 25.18
C VAL A 150 -2.66 -1.54 25.35
N ALA A 151 -1.64 -1.89 24.55
CA ALA A 151 -0.32 -1.30 24.67
C ALA A 151 -0.34 0.23 24.54
N LYS A 152 -1.10 0.76 23.58
CA LYS A 152 -1.23 2.21 23.37
C LYS A 152 -2.03 2.89 24.49
N THR A 153 -3.15 2.31 24.89
CA THR A 153 -3.99 2.84 25.98
C THR A 153 -3.20 2.92 27.29
N VAL A 154 -2.46 1.87 27.63
CA VAL A 154 -1.58 1.84 28.82
C VAL A 154 -0.50 2.93 28.73
N ALA A 155 0.19 3.06 27.59
CA ALA A 155 1.23 4.07 27.41
C ALA A 155 0.72 5.52 27.54
N LEU A 156 -0.51 5.79 27.10
CA LEU A 156 -1.15 7.11 27.27
C LEU A 156 -1.49 7.41 28.74
N ILE A 157 -1.96 6.40 29.49
CA ILE A 157 -2.31 6.55 30.90
C ILE A 157 -1.06 6.63 31.79
N ASP A 158 0.01 5.90 31.48
CA ASP A 158 1.29 6.03 32.18
C ASP A 158 2.04 7.32 31.84
N GLY A 159 1.82 7.89 30.64
CA GLY A 159 2.31 9.22 30.26
C GLY A 159 1.51 10.40 30.83
N ALA A 160 0.38 10.17 31.51
CA ALA A 160 -0.49 11.23 32.04
C ALA A 160 0.14 11.99 33.22
N THR A 161 -0.02 13.32 33.22
CA THR A 161 0.62 14.24 34.19
C THR A 161 -0.35 15.07 35.05
N LYS A 162 -1.62 15.18 34.64
CA LYS A 162 -2.65 16.00 35.30
C LYS A 162 -3.96 15.25 35.50
N SER A 163 -4.50 14.66 34.43
CA SER A 163 -5.83 14.03 34.46
C SER A 163 -6.01 12.92 33.42
N VAL A 164 -6.80 11.92 33.79
CA VAL A 164 -7.25 10.82 32.94
C VAL A 164 -8.75 10.66 33.11
N ASP A 165 -9.52 10.98 32.07
CA ASP A 165 -10.98 10.82 32.03
C ASP A 165 -11.33 9.69 31.05
N VAL A 166 -12.05 8.66 31.49
CA VAL A 166 -12.37 7.45 30.71
C VAL A 166 -13.87 7.24 30.63
N SER A 167 -14.42 7.12 29.42
CA SER A 167 -15.78 6.65 29.16
C SER A 167 -15.73 5.25 28.54
N GLN A 168 -16.41 4.27 29.12
CA GLN A 168 -16.46 2.89 28.60
C GLN A 168 -17.79 2.18 28.87
N PHE A 169 -18.27 1.44 27.86
CA PHE A 169 -19.40 0.53 27.99
C PHE A 169 -19.00 -0.76 28.71
N THR A 170 -17.97 -1.45 28.20
CA THR A 170 -17.42 -2.67 28.81
C THR A 170 -15.95 -2.46 29.17
N PHE A 171 -15.64 -2.67 30.44
CA PHE A 171 -14.31 -2.49 31.01
C PHE A 171 -13.93 -3.74 31.82
N SER A 172 -13.07 -4.60 31.24
CA SER A 172 -12.62 -5.86 31.84
C SER A 172 -11.13 -6.20 31.65
N VAL A 173 -10.38 -5.38 30.91
CA VAL A 173 -8.92 -5.50 30.74
C VAL A 173 -8.19 -5.08 32.02
N SER A 174 -7.35 -5.96 32.59
CA SER A 174 -6.64 -5.69 33.85
C SER A 174 -5.49 -4.72 33.64
N GLU A 175 -4.81 -4.88 32.51
CA GLU A 175 -3.61 -4.16 32.10
C GLU A 175 -3.85 -2.64 32.04
N ILE A 176 -5.06 -2.23 31.64
CA ILE A 176 -5.53 -0.84 31.65
C ILE A 176 -5.95 -0.39 33.06
N ALA A 177 -6.61 -1.27 33.84
CA ALA A 177 -6.96 -0.99 35.24
C ALA A 177 -5.71 -0.74 36.11
N ASP A 178 -4.65 -1.51 35.92
CA ASP A 178 -3.37 -1.37 36.61
C ASP A 178 -2.66 -0.05 36.20
N ALA A 179 -2.80 0.38 34.95
CA ALA A 179 -2.30 1.69 34.49
C ALA A 179 -3.05 2.85 35.15
N LEU A 180 -4.37 2.74 35.31
CA LEU A 180 -5.19 3.74 36.01
C LEU A 180 -4.83 3.83 37.50
N LEU A 181 -4.54 2.70 38.15
CA LEU A 181 -4.01 2.66 39.51
C LEU A 181 -2.61 3.29 39.61
N ARG A 182 -1.71 3.04 38.65
CA ARG A 182 -0.41 3.74 38.58
C ARG A 182 -0.58 5.24 38.43
N ALA A 183 -1.46 5.70 37.54
CA ALA A 183 -1.74 7.12 37.35
C ALA A 183 -2.29 7.78 38.62
N HIS A 184 -3.29 7.17 39.27
CA HIS A 184 -3.83 7.63 40.54
C HIS A 184 -2.75 7.69 41.64
N GLY A 185 -1.90 6.67 41.73
CA GLY A 185 -0.75 6.65 42.66
C GLY A 185 0.33 7.72 42.40
N ARG A 186 0.43 8.25 41.17
CA ARG A 186 1.25 9.42 40.83
C ARG A 186 0.57 10.76 41.18
N GLY A 187 -0.65 10.75 41.71
CA GLY A 187 -1.45 11.95 41.98
C GLY A 187 -2.20 12.52 40.77
N VAL A 188 -2.26 11.79 39.65
CA VAL A 188 -3.06 12.16 38.48
C VAL A 188 -4.54 12.05 38.83
N LYS A 189 -5.37 13.02 38.45
CA LYS A 189 -6.81 12.94 38.65
C LYS A 189 -7.43 11.92 37.68
N VAL A 190 -7.82 10.76 38.19
CA VAL A 190 -8.43 9.68 37.38
C VAL A 190 -9.93 9.62 37.60
N ARG A 191 -10.74 9.74 36.54
CA ARG A 191 -12.21 9.61 36.54
C ARG A 191 -12.69 8.59 35.53
N LEU A 192 -13.58 7.68 35.93
CA LEU A 192 -14.17 6.64 35.07
C LEU A 192 -15.70 6.79 35.03
N ALA A 193 -16.25 7.11 33.86
CA ALA A 193 -17.66 6.93 33.54
C ALA A 193 -17.84 5.54 32.90
N ILE A 194 -18.54 4.65 33.59
CA ILE A 194 -18.75 3.26 33.17
C ILE A 194 -20.26 3.01 33.04
N ASP A 195 -20.70 2.17 32.10
CA ASP A 195 -22.11 1.83 32.00
C ASP A 195 -22.67 1.20 33.29
N SER A 196 -23.89 1.60 33.62
CA SER A 196 -24.65 1.15 34.80
C SER A 196 -24.78 -0.36 34.94
N ALA A 197 -24.79 -1.12 33.84
CA ALA A 197 -24.84 -2.59 33.88
C ALA A 197 -23.57 -3.23 34.45
N GLN A 198 -22.44 -2.51 34.50
CA GLN A 198 -21.23 -2.96 35.17
C GLN A 198 -21.15 -2.58 36.66
N ASN A 199 -22.21 -2.00 37.25
CA ASN A 199 -22.29 -1.78 38.69
C ASN A 199 -22.62 -3.09 39.44
N VAL A 200 -21.74 -4.09 39.30
CA VAL A 200 -21.87 -5.43 39.86
C VAL A 200 -20.67 -5.75 40.78
N PRO A 201 -20.84 -6.64 41.78
CA PRO A 201 -19.73 -7.11 42.59
C PRO A 201 -18.57 -7.65 41.74
N ASP A 202 -17.35 -7.43 42.22
CA ASP A 202 -16.09 -7.94 41.65
C ASP A 202 -15.79 -7.56 40.18
N SER A 203 -16.55 -6.63 39.58
CA SER A 203 -16.19 -6.01 38.31
C SER A 203 -14.88 -5.22 38.43
N LYS A 204 -14.16 -5.04 37.32
CA LYS A 204 -12.96 -4.19 37.32
C LYS A 204 -13.27 -2.73 37.69
N ALA A 205 -14.44 -2.22 37.33
CA ALA A 205 -14.87 -0.87 37.68
C ALA A 205 -15.15 -0.71 39.19
N THR A 206 -15.91 -1.62 39.81
CA THR A 206 -16.17 -1.61 41.26
C THR A 206 -14.90 -1.88 42.08
N ALA A 207 -13.98 -2.70 41.57
CA ALA A 207 -12.66 -2.92 42.19
C ALA A 207 -11.74 -1.68 42.13
N LEU A 208 -11.83 -0.84 41.09
CA LEU A 208 -11.11 0.44 41.04
C LEU A 208 -11.74 1.49 41.98
N ALA A 209 -13.07 1.54 42.06
CA ALA A 209 -13.78 2.39 43.01
C ALA A 209 -13.41 2.07 44.48
N GLY A 210 -13.33 0.78 44.81
CA GLY A 210 -12.87 0.31 46.13
C GLY A 210 -11.41 0.63 46.45
N GLN A 211 -10.62 1.06 45.47
CA GLN A 211 -9.22 1.50 45.62
C GLN A 211 -9.06 3.03 45.58
N GLY A 212 -10.15 3.80 45.57
CA GLY A 212 -10.13 5.27 45.69
C GLY A 212 -10.11 6.05 44.37
N ILE A 213 -10.27 5.39 43.22
CA ILE A 213 -10.48 6.06 41.94
C ILE A 213 -11.94 6.56 41.85
N ASP A 214 -12.14 7.77 41.32
CA ASP A 214 -13.48 8.32 41.08
C ASP A 214 -14.17 7.53 39.95
N VAL A 215 -15.10 6.63 40.29
CA VAL A 215 -15.92 5.88 39.32
C VAL A 215 -17.39 6.28 39.44
N ARG A 216 -18.03 6.59 38.32
CA ARG A 216 -19.48 6.78 38.21
C ARG A 216 -20.09 5.74 37.27
N PHE A 217 -21.18 5.13 37.71
CA PHE A 217 -21.97 4.18 36.95
C PHE A 217 -23.17 4.90 36.34
N VAL A 218 -23.19 5.04 35.01
CA VAL A 218 -24.07 5.95 34.27
C VAL A 218 -25.00 5.16 33.34
N ALA A 219 -26.26 5.58 33.27
CA ALA A 219 -27.24 5.06 32.31
C ALA A 219 -27.60 6.12 31.27
N GLY A 220 -28.01 5.69 30.07
CA GLY A 220 -28.64 6.59 29.10
C GLY A 220 -30.04 7.01 29.55
N LYS A 221 -30.89 7.46 28.62
CA LYS A 221 -32.24 7.93 28.99
C LYS A 221 -33.03 6.81 29.69
N PRO A 222 -33.75 7.10 30.79
CA PRO A 222 -34.52 6.09 31.51
C PRO A 222 -35.72 5.56 30.72
N SER A 223 -36.16 6.29 29.69
CA SER A 223 -37.15 5.84 28.71
C SER A 223 -36.96 6.54 27.36
N GLY A 224 -37.43 5.88 26.31
CA GLY A 224 -37.34 6.32 24.92
C GLY A 224 -38.06 5.31 24.00
N PRO A 225 -38.03 5.53 22.66
CA PRO A 225 -38.81 4.72 21.71
C PRO A 225 -38.46 3.22 21.77
N GLU A 226 -37.18 2.91 21.97
CA GLU A 226 -36.62 1.55 22.05
C GLU A 226 -36.32 1.11 23.50
N GLY A 227 -37.04 1.67 24.49
CA GLY A 227 -36.80 1.40 25.91
C GLY A 227 -35.76 2.33 26.55
N ALA A 228 -35.02 1.83 27.55
CA ALA A 228 -33.97 2.58 28.24
C ALA A 228 -32.64 2.59 27.45
N GLY A 229 -31.84 3.64 27.63
CA GLY A 229 -30.52 3.80 26.99
C GLY A 229 -29.34 3.44 27.91
N ILE A 230 -28.17 3.28 27.29
CA ILE A 230 -26.90 2.93 27.94
C ILE A 230 -25.81 3.99 27.73
N LEU A 231 -24.77 3.99 28.57
CA LEU A 231 -23.51 4.68 28.27
C LEU A 231 -22.70 3.80 27.31
N HIS A 232 -22.76 4.13 26.02
CA HIS A 232 -22.09 3.35 24.98
C HIS A 232 -20.92 4.08 24.31
N ALA A 233 -20.69 5.36 24.64
CA ALA A 233 -19.51 6.13 24.26
C ALA A 233 -18.21 5.52 24.83
N LYS A 234 -17.27 5.18 23.94
CA LYS A 234 -15.90 4.77 24.32
C LYS A 234 -14.92 5.86 23.95
N PHE A 235 -14.22 6.39 24.94
CA PHE A 235 -13.07 7.27 24.74
C PHE A 235 -12.24 7.44 26.01
N LEU A 236 -11.01 7.91 25.82
CA LEU A 236 -10.06 8.32 26.85
C LEU A 236 -9.59 9.74 26.54
N LEU A 237 -9.63 10.63 27.53
CA LEU A 237 -8.99 11.95 27.49
C LEU A 237 -7.83 11.98 28.48
N VAL A 238 -6.66 12.47 28.04
CA VAL A 238 -5.48 12.66 28.88
C VAL A 238 -5.06 14.13 28.86
N ASP A 239 -4.84 14.67 30.06
CA ASP A 239 -4.34 16.02 30.37
C ASP A 239 -5.07 17.20 29.68
N GLY A 240 -6.30 16.96 29.18
CA GLY A 240 -7.08 17.96 28.41
C GLY A 240 -6.51 18.30 27.04
N LYS A 241 -5.64 17.44 26.48
CA LYS A 241 -4.90 17.68 25.22
C LYS A 241 -4.72 16.45 24.32
N THR A 242 -5.04 15.27 24.83
CA THR A 242 -4.95 14.02 24.07
C THR A 242 -6.28 13.29 24.14
N LEU A 243 -6.80 12.88 23.00
CA LEU A 243 -8.06 12.13 22.85
C LEU A 243 -7.77 10.79 22.18
N LEU A 244 -8.35 9.71 22.70
CA LEU A 244 -8.42 8.40 22.05
C LEU A 244 -9.91 8.00 22.00
N ASN A 245 -10.53 7.97 20.83
CA ASN A 245 -11.94 7.60 20.62
C ASN A 245 -12.09 6.52 19.56
N GLY A 246 -13.26 5.88 19.46
CA GLY A 246 -13.57 4.96 18.35
C GLY A 246 -14.63 3.94 18.71
N SER A 247 -14.61 2.80 18.01
CA SER A 247 -15.54 1.68 18.26
C SER A 247 -15.19 0.85 19.50
N ASN A 248 -13.91 0.87 19.90
CA ASN A 248 -13.29 -0.07 20.82
C ASN A 248 -13.84 -0.09 22.26
N ASN A 249 -14.33 -1.27 22.68
CA ASN A 249 -14.50 -1.59 24.10
C ASN A 249 -13.18 -1.98 24.77
N TYR A 250 -12.95 -1.55 26.02
CA TYR A 250 -11.87 -2.07 26.88
C TYR A 250 -12.22 -3.45 27.48
N SER A 251 -12.62 -4.38 26.60
CA SER A 251 -13.05 -5.74 26.92
C SER A 251 -12.13 -6.80 26.30
N SER A 252 -12.19 -8.02 26.84
CA SER A 252 -11.36 -9.16 26.38
C SER A 252 -11.46 -9.46 24.88
N THR A 253 -12.61 -9.23 24.24
CA THR A 253 -12.79 -9.41 22.78
C THR A 253 -12.58 -8.13 21.99
N GLY A 254 -13.03 -6.98 22.54
CA GLY A 254 -12.85 -5.66 21.92
C GLY A 254 -11.39 -5.28 21.72
N THR A 255 -10.49 -5.74 22.59
CA THR A 255 -9.04 -5.51 22.42
C THR A 255 -8.28 -6.67 21.75
N THR A 256 -8.97 -7.67 21.17
CA THR A 256 -8.32 -8.86 20.55
C THR A 256 -8.94 -9.29 19.22
N ILE A 257 -10.02 -10.07 19.25
CA ILE A 257 -10.58 -10.79 18.09
C ILE A 257 -11.68 -10.05 17.35
N ASN A 258 -12.23 -8.98 17.92
CA ASN A 258 -13.19 -8.13 17.24
C ASN A 258 -12.46 -7.22 16.24
N GLU A 259 -13.08 -6.94 15.10
CA GLU A 259 -12.63 -5.89 14.17
C GLU A 259 -13.03 -4.53 14.79
N GLU A 260 -12.06 -3.80 15.34
CA GLU A 260 -12.24 -2.62 16.19
C GLU A 260 -11.19 -1.54 15.82
N ASN A 261 -11.57 -0.27 15.96
CA ASN A 261 -10.63 0.85 15.83
C ASN A 261 -10.59 1.71 17.10
N ALA A 262 -9.50 2.47 17.21
CA ALA A 262 -9.46 3.73 17.92
C ALA A 262 -8.58 4.73 17.16
N ILE A 263 -8.97 5.99 17.20
CA ILE A 263 -8.23 7.13 16.62
C ILE A 263 -7.67 7.93 17.79
N LEU A 264 -6.36 8.12 17.77
CA LEU A 264 -5.62 8.94 18.71
C LEU A 264 -5.33 10.30 18.07
N LEU A 265 -5.59 11.36 18.83
CA LEU A 265 -5.32 12.75 18.50
C LEU A 265 -4.52 13.37 19.66
N ARG A 266 -3.36 13.95 19.37
CA ARG A 266 -2.61 14.82 20.29
C ARG A 266 -2.68 16.26 19.76
N GLY A 267 -3.34 17.14 20.49
CA GLY A 267 -3.66 18.48 20.01
C GLY A 267 -3.65 19.56 21.09
N SER A 268 -4.13 20.74 20.73
CA SER A 268 -4.39 21.80 21.71
C SER A 268 -5.69 21.54 22.49
N ALA A 269 -5.83 22.13 23.69
CA ALA A 269 -7.09 22.10 24.43
C ALA A 269 -8.25 22.78 23.69
N ASP A 270 -7.93 23.66 22.73
CA ASP A 270 -8.89 24.36 21.88
C ASP A 270 -9.26 23.61 20.59
N HIS A 271 -8.67 22.44 20.33
CA HIS A 271 -9.05 21.62 19.18
C HIS A 271 -10.53 21.18 19.30
N PRO A 272 -11.37 21.33 18.25
CA PRO A 272 -12.82 21.10 18.35
C PRO A 272 -13.24 19.72 18.86
N LEU A 273 -12.47 18.67 18.55
CA LEU A 273 -12.72 17.34 19.12
C LEU A 273 -12.42 17.30 20.63
N ILE A 274 -11.31 17.88 21.08
CA ILE A 274 -10.91 17.86 22.51
C ILE A 274 -11.89 18.69 23.35
N GLN A 275 -12.31 19.87 22.86
CA GLN A 275 -13.38 20.66 23.49
C GLN A 275 -14.70 19.88 23.55
N GLY A 276 -15.12 19.28 22.42
CA GLY A 276 -16.38 18.53 22.31
C GLY A 276 -16.42 17.32 23.25
N PHE A 277 -15.39 16.48 23.26
CA PHE A 277 -15.29 15.33 24.16
C PHE A 277 -15.14 15.73 25.63
N SER A 278 -14.47 16.85 25.95
CA SER A 278 -14.37 17.33 27.35
C SER A 278 -15.70 17.83 27.90
N CYS A 279 -16.49 18.52 27.05
CA CYS A 279 -17.88 18.87 27.33
C CYS A 279 -18.73 17.60 27.52
N HIS A 280 -18.66 16.67 26.56
CA HIS A 280 -19.48 15.46 26.56
C HIS A 280 -19.15 14.52 27.73
N PHE A 281 -17.87 14.38 28.12
CA PHE A 281 -17.48 13.66 29.33
C PHE A 281 -18.10 14.28 30.58
N SER A 282 -18.09 15.62 30.69
CA SER A 282 -18.68 16.31 31.85
C SER A 282 -20.20 16.10 31.91
N ALA A 283 -20.89 16.10 30.76
CA ALA A 283 -22.31 15.80 30.69
C ALA A 283 -22.63 14.33 31.01
N ILE A 284 -21.84 13.36 30.52
CA ILE A 284 -21.94 11.94 30.93
C ILE A 284 -21.72 11.81 32.44
N TRP A 285 -20.68 12.45 32.96
CA TRP A 285 -20.27 12.40 34.37
C TRP A 285 -21.41 12.78 35.29
N ASP A 286 -22.06 13.92 35.03
CA ASP A 286 -23.22 14.42 35.78
C ASP A 286 -24.58 13.86 35.27
N SER A 287 -24.55 12.91 34.32
CA SER A 287 -25.71 12.22 33.74
C SER A 287 -26.75 13.13 33.05
N ASP A 288 -26.32 14.27 32.50
CA ASP A 288 -27.18 15.19 31.76
C ASP A 288 -27.29 14.79 30.28
N HIS A 289 -28.38 14.07 29.96
CA HIS A 289 -28.72 13.63 28.60
C HIS A 289 -28.97 14.80 27.63
N ALA A 290 -29.29 16.00 28.10
CA ALA A 290 -29.56 17.16 27.24
C ALA A 290 -28.26 17.92 26.92
N ALA A 291 -27.43 18.20 27.92
CA ALA A 291 -26.12 18.82 27.74
C ALA A 291 -25.20 17.94 26.87
N ALA A 292 -25.24 16.62 27.02
CA ALA A 292 -24.38 15.69 26.27
C ALA A 292 -24.58 15.80 24.75
N GLY A 293 -25.81 16.01 24.29
CA GLY A 293 -26.11 16.28 22.88
C GLY A 293 -25.71 17.69 22.44
N ALA A 294 -25.83 18.68 23.34
CA ALA A 294 -25.48 20.08 23.08
C ALA A 294 -23.96 20.32 22.91
N CYS A 295 -23.10 19.40 23.38
CA CYS A 295 -21.66 19.40 23.13
C CYS A 295 -21.27 19.14 21.65
N SER A 296 -22.24 18.86 20.76
CA SER A 296 -21.99 18.59 19.33
C SER A 296 -21.48 19.82 18.58
N ASN A 297 -20.52 19.62 17.68
CA ASN A 297 -19.92 20.66 16.84
C ASN A 297 -19.63 20.12 15.42
N PRO A 298 -19.08 20.90 14.47
CA PRO A 298 -18.86 20.45 13.08
C PRO A 298 -17.92 19.24 12.91
N ALA A 299 -17.07 18.93 13.90
CA ALA A 299 -16.12 17.82 13.87
C ALA A 299 -16.62 16.57 14.61
N VAL A 300 -17.51 16.72 15.61
CA VAL A 300 -18.10 15.59 16.34
C VAL A 300 -19.56 15.84 16.73
N ALA A 301 -20.42 14.86 16.48
CA ALA A 301 -21.81 14.86 16.92
C ALA A 301 -22.03 13.80 18.01
N PHE A 302 -22.79 14.16 19.04
CA PHE A 302 -23.04 13.32 20.22
C PHE A 302 -24.51 12.97 20.39
N THR A 303 -24.79 11.85 21.03
CA THR A 303 -26.15 11.41 21.41
C THR A 303 -26.36 11.53 22.93
N PRO A 304 -27.60 11.58 23.43
CA PRO A 304 -28.88 11.40 22.72
C PRO A 304 -29.40 12.68 22.05
N SER A 305 -29.27 12.79 20.72
CA SER A 305 -29.64 13.98 19.94
C SER A 305 -29.94 13.65 18.47
N THR A 306 -30.47 14.62 17.72
CA THR A 306 -30.68 14.50 16.26
C THR A 306 -29.44 14.85 15.43
N ALA A 307 -28.36 15.36 16.05
CA ALA A 307 -27.19 15.87 15.31
C ALA A 307 -26.44 14.78 14.52
N PRO A 308 -26.18 13.56 15.04
CA PRO A 308 -25.54 12.50 14.25
C PRO A 308 -26.38 12.05 13.06
N VAL A 309 -27.70 11.93 13.21
CA VAL A 309 -28.60 11.57 12.10
C VAL A 309 -28.54 12.63 11.00
N LYS A 310 -28.52 13.92 11.37
CA LYS A 310 -28.33 15.01 10.41
C LYS A 310 -26.97 14.89 9.69
N LEU A 311 -25.88 14.77 10.45
CA LEU A 311 -24.51 14.66 9.94
C LEU A 311 -24.36 13.52 8.93
N LEU A 312 -24.77 12.30 9.31
CA LEU A 312 -24.68 11.11 8.45
C LEU A 312 -25.50 11.27 7.16
N LYS A 313 -26.75 11.78 7.27
CA LYS A 313 -27.59 12.04 6.08
C LYS A 313 -27.00 13.10 5.15
N GLU A 314 -26.39 14.15 5.70
CA GLU A 314 -25.75 15.20 4.90
C GLU A 314 -24.51 14.69 4.18
N ARG A 315 -23.67 13.85 4.81
CA ARG A 315 -22.49 13.26 4.17
C ARG A 315 -22.84 12.23 3.08
N ILE A 316 -23.80 11.34 3.31
CA ILE A 316 -24.26 10.36 2.31
C ILE A 316 -24.95 11.04 1.10
N LYS A 317 -25.56 12.22 1.30
CA LYS A 317 -26.06 13.08 0.21
C LYS A 317 -24.96 13.85 -0.51
N GLY A 318 -23.89 14.22 0.20
CA GLY A 318 -22.71 14.84 -0.38
C GLY A 318 -22.00 13.94 -1.39
N ALA A 319 -21.85 12.66 -1.06
CA ALA A 319 -21.08 11.65 -1.80
C ALA A 319 -21.26 11.68 -3.34
N LYS A 320 -20.13 11.55 -4.05
CA LYS A 320 -19.98 11.67 -5.51
C LYS A 320 -19.49 10.40 -6.21
N LYS A 321 -18.58 9.66 -5.58
CA LYS A 321 -17.91 8.46 -6.12
C LYS A 321 -18.30 7.21 -5.33
N SER A 322 -18.19 7.23 -4.00
CA SER A 322 -18.39 6.03 -3.18
C SER A 322 -18.98 6.29 -1.78
N VAL A 323 -19.68 5.28 -1.26
CA VAL A 323 -20.12 5.19 0.14
C VAL A 323 -19.87 3.76 0.62
N ASP A 324 -18.83 3.58 1.42
CA ASP A 324 -18.33 2.29 1.90
C ASP A 324 -18.58 2.21 3.42
N VAL A 325 -19.60 1.43 3.84
CA VAL A 325 -20.09 1.34 5.23
C VAL A 325 -19.59 0.07 5.92
N ILE A 326 -19.07 0.17 7.14
CA ILE A 326 -18.87 -0.97 8.04
C ILE A 326 -19.70 -0.73 9.30
N MET A 327 -20.62 -1.64 9.61
CA MET A 327 -21.49 -1.49 10.79
C MET A 327 -21.65 -2.81 11.52
N HIS A 328 -21.73 -2.74 12.85
CA HIS A 328 -22.29 -3.81 13.67
C HIS A 328 -23.82 -3.84 13.46
N HIS A 329 -24.59 -3.08 14.23
CA HIS A 329 -26.06 -3.04 14.09
C HIS A 329 -26.52 -1.94 13.11
N LEU A 330 -27.16 -2.33 11.99
CA LEU A 330 -27.75 -1.43 11.00
C LEU A 330 -29.27 -1.65 10.86
N THR A 331 -30.05 -1.13 11.79
CA THR A 331 -31.53 -1.24 11.78
C THR A 331 -32.26 0.07 11.44
N PHE A 332 -31.57 1.21 11.46
CA PHE A 332 -32.16 2.52 11.17
C PHE A 332 -32.37 2.72 9.65
N THR A 333 -33.48 2.17 9.15
CA THR A 333 -33.86 2.17 7.71
C THR A 333 -33.79 3.53 7.03
N ASP A 334 -33.90 4.62 7.80
CA ASP A 334 -33.84 5.99 7.29
C ASP A 334 -32.44 6.43 6.81
N LEU A 335 -31.38 5.70 7.17
CA LEU A 335 -30.05 5.82 6.56
C LEU A 335 -29.87 4.86 5.38
N VAL A 336 -30.45 3.65 5.44
CA VAL A 336 -30.47 2.69 4.30
C VAL A 336 -31.18 3.31 3.07
N LYS A 337 -32.22 4.11 3.29
CA LYS A 337 -32.86 4.94 2.23
C LYS A 337 -31.88 5.92 1.59
N GLU A 338 -30.99 6.55 2.35
CA GLU A 338 -30.01 7.49 1.81
C GLU A 338 -28.85 6.78 1.09
N LEU A 339 -28.47 5.58 1.53
CA LEU A 339 -27.58 4.68 0.79
C LEU A 339 -28.19 4.30 -0.57
N ARG A 340 -29.47 3.89 -0.59
CA ARG A 340 -30.22 3.66 -1.84
C ARG A 340 -30.26 4.93 -2.70
N ASN A 341 -30.53 6.09 -2.11
CA ASN A 341 -30.50 7.39 -2.80
C ASN A 341 -29.11 7.78 -3.30
N ALA A 342 -28.02 7.17 -2.83
CA ALA A 342 -26.66 7.35 -3.35
C ALA A 342 -26.40 6.41 -4.53
N ALA A 343 -26.74 5.13 -4.40
CA ALA A 343 -26.66 4.15 -5.49
C ALA A 343 -27.48 4.61 -6.71
N GLN A 344 -28.69 5.15 -6.49
CA GLN A 344 -29.53 5.77 -7.53
C GLN A 344 -28.93 7.01 -8.23
N ARG A 345 -27.86 7.61 -7.69
CA ARG A 345 -27.09 8.70 -8.34
C ARG A 345 -25.86 8.18 -9.10
N GLY A 346 -25.63 6.87 -9.15
CA GLY A 346 -24.42 6.26 -9.71
C GLY A 346 -23.23 6.19 -8.73
N VAL A 347 -23.44 6.50 -7.45
CA VAL A 347 -22.38 6.42 -6.41
C VAL A 347 -22.17 4.95 -6.04
N ARG A 348 -20.93 4.45 -6.02
CA ARG A 348 -20.60 3.06 -5.63
C ARG A 348 -20.90 2.85 -4.14
N VAL A 349 -21.99 2.14 -3.81
CA VAL A 349 -22.36 1.82 -2.43
C VAL A 349 -21.98 0.39 -2.06
N ARG A 350 -21.17 0.23 -1.01
CA ARG A 350 -20.87 -1.06 -0.38
C ARG A 350 -21.24 -1.00 1.11
N VAL A 351 -21.80 -2.10 1.62
CA VAL A 351 -22.20 -2.23 3.03
C VAL A 351 -21.68 -3.55 3.58
N LEU A 352 -20.93 -3.49 4.68
CA LEU A 352 -20.35 -4.65 5.37
C LEU A 352 -20.95 -4.79 6.78
N LEU A 353 -21.45 -6.00 7.07
CA LEU A 353 -22.26 -6.30 8.26
C LEU A 353 -21.86 -7.66 8.89
N ASN A 354 -22.35 -7.98 10.10
CA ASN A 354 -22.16 -9.30 10.71
C ASN A 354 -23.06 -10.37 10.07
N ALA A 355 -22.53 -11.56 9.79
CA ALA A 355 -23.32 -12.69 9.25
C ALA A 355 -24.46 -13.20 10.17
N PRO A 356 -24.33 -13.22 11.52
CA PRO A 356 -25.46 -13.51 12.40
C PRO A 356 -26.64 -12.53 12.29
N GLU A 357 -26.39 -11.29 11.83
CA GLU A 357 -27.41 -10.24 11.78
C GLU A 357 -28.22 -10.22 10.46
N ARG A 358 -27.95 -11.13 9.50
CA ARG A 358 -28.61 -11.17 8.18
C ARG A 358 -30.14 -11.06 8.22
N ALA A 359 -30.80 -11.61 9.23
CA ALA A 359 -32.26 -11.54 9.38
C ALA A 359 -32.81 -10.09 9.49
N ALA A 360 -32.05 -9.17 10.11
CA ALA A 360 -32.43 -7.76 10.23
C ALA A 360 -32.27 -6.97 8.92
N HIS A 361 -31.51 -7.52 7.97
CA HIS A 361 -31.11 -6.87 6.73
C HIS A 361 -31.98 -7.32 5.54
N THR A 362 -33.30 -7.39 5.78
CA THR A 362 -34.29 -7.95 4.84
C THR A 362 -35.47 -7.00 4.59
N GLY A 363 -36.23 -7.25 3.52
CA GLY A 363 -37.43 -6.49 3.18
C GLY A 363 -37.18 -5.28 2.27
N THR A 364 -38.22 -4.49 2.02
CA THR A 364 -38.31 -3.57 0.87
C THR A 364 -37.12 -2.61 0.73
N VAL A 365 -36.69 -1.95 1.80
CA VAL A 365 -35.60 -0.95 1.72
C VAL A 365 -34.24 -1.57 1.35
N TRP A 366 -34.01 -2.83 1.70
CA TRP A 366 -32.80 -3.58 1.35
C TRP A 366 -32.87 -4.11 -0.08
N ASN A 367 -34.05 -4.60 -0.49
CA ASN A 367 -34.30 -5.00 -1.88
C ASN A 367 -34.16 -3.81 -2.84
N GLU A 368 -34.63 -2.62 -2.44
CA GLU A 368 -34.47 -1.38 -3.20
C GLU A 368 -33.01 -0.91 -3.27
N LEU A 369 -32.22 -1.06 -2.19
CA LEU A 369 -30.78 -0.78 -2.19
C LEU A 369 -30.04 -1.68 -3.19
N ALA A 370 -30.34 -2.99 -3.17
CA ALA A 370 -29.76 -3.95 -4.11
C ALA A 370 -30.17 -3.66 -5.57
N ALA A 371 -31.45 -3.35 -5.81
CA ALA A 371 -31.97 -2.98 -7.13
C ALA A 371 -31.40 -1.64 -7.66
N ALA A 372 -30.89 -0.78 -6.77
CA ALA A 372 -30.16 0.43 -7.13
C ALA A 372 -28.65 0.19 -7.38
N GLY A 373 -28.16 -1.04 -7.25
CA GLY A 373 -26.74 -1.40 -7.42
C GLY A 373 -25.90 -1.38 -6.14
N GLY A 374 -26.51 -1.12 -4.97
CA GLY A 374 -25.82 -1.16 -3.68
C GLY A 374 -25.51 -2.59 -3.25
N ARG A 375 -24.22 -2.89 -2.98
CA ARG A 375 -23.73 -4.24 -2.67
C ARG A 375 -23.64 -4.46 -1.16
N VAL A 376 -24.14 -5.59 -0.66
CA VAL A 376 -24.08 -5.96 0.76
C VAL A 376 -23.30 -7.27 0.95
N ARG A 377 -22.28 -7.26 1.81
CA ARG A 377 -21.53 -8.45 2.22
C ARG A 377 -21.55 -8.60 3.74
N TYR A 378 -21.28 -9.82 4.18
CA TYR A 378 -21.39 -10.27 5.57
C TYR A 378 -20.09 -10.92 6.01
N LYS A 379 -19.46 -10.38 7.06
CA LYS A 379 -18.29 -10.99 7.68
C LYS A 379 -18.73 -12.17 8.55
N ARG A 380 -18.04 -13.31 8.43
CA ARG A 380 -18.18 -14.42 9.37
C ARG A 380 -17.52 -14.08 10.70
N VAL A 381 -18.04 -14.66 11.77
CA VAL A 381 -17.54 -14.48 13.14
C VAL A 381 -17.68 -15.78 13.93
N ASN A 382 -16.79 -16.01 14.88
CA ASN A 382 -16.98 -17.06 15.89
C ASN A 382 -17.89 -16.55 17.02
N GLU A 383 -19.19 -16.82 16.91
CA GLU A 383 -20.20 -16.46 17.91
C GLU A 383 -19.88 -17.05 19.31
N ALA A 384 -19.35 -18.28 19.38
CA ALA A 384 -19.01 -18.93 20.64
C ALA A 384 -17.83 -18.26 21.37
N ALA A 385 -16.91 -17.61 20.63
CA ALA A 385 -15.82 -16.81 21.20
C ALA A 385 -16.23 -15.36 21.50
N TYR A 386 -17.48 -14.97 21.16
CA TYR A 386 -18.01 -13.60 21.15
C TYR A 386 -17.22 -12.65 20.23
N GLN A 387 -16.82 -13.15 19.06
CA GLN A 387 -16.18 -12.37 18.01
C GLN A 387 -17.21 -11.51 17.27
N LEU A 388 -16.86 -10.27 16.92
CA LEU A 388 -17.72 -9.32 16.20
C LEU A 388 -16.96 -8.53 15.12
N LEU A 389 -17.61 -8.26 13.98
CA LEU A 389 -17.31 -7.07 13.18
C LEU A 389 -17.89 -5.87 13.97
N HIS A 390 -17.03 -5.06 14.60
CA HIS A 390 -17.46 -4.13 15.64
C HIS A 390 -17.16 -2.66 15.34
N HIS A 391 -16.57 -2.32 14.19
CA HIS A 391 -16.55 -0.94 13.67
C HIS A 391 -17.96 -0.35 13.50
N LYS A 392 -18.09 0.98 13.58
CA LYS A 392 -19.32 1.73 13.23
C LYS A 392 -18.94 2.97 12.43
N LEU A 393 -18.72 2.78 11.13
CA LEU A 393 -18.18 3.83 10.28
C LEU A 393 -18.74 3.82 8.85
N VAL A 394 -18.65 4.98 8.22
CA VAL A 394 -18.89 5.16 6.79
C VAL A 394 -17.76 5.98 6.18
N ILE A 395 -17.16 5.45 5.12
CA ILE A 395 -16.19 6.13 4.27
C ILE A 395 -16.95 6.73 3.08
N ILE A 396 -16.70 8.01 2.79
CA ILE A 396 -17.30 8.80 1.73
C ILE A 396 -16.21 9.20 0.74
N ASP A 397 -16.41 8.85 -0.54
CA ASP A 397 -15.54 9.19 -1.67
C ASP A 397 -14.06 8.80 -1.48
N GLY A 398 -13.78 7.83 -0.59
CA GLY A 398 -12.44 7.42 -0.17
C GLY A 398 -11.67 8.42 0.70
N ARG A 399 -12.17 9.65 0.87
CA ARG A 399 -11.45 10.79 1.47
C ARG A 399 -11.91 11.15 2.89
N GLN A 400 -13.19 10.97 3.21
CA GLN A 400 -13.72 11.35 4.53
C GLN A 400 -14.39 10.16 5.20
N MET A 401 -14.24 10.04 6.51
CA MET A 401 -14.92 9.04 7.32
C MET A 401 -15.80 9.73 8.38
N VAL A 402 -16.93 9.09 8.71
CA VAL A 402 -17.59 9.29 10.01
C VAL A 402 -17.49 7.97 10.77
N ASP A 403 -16.86 7.99 11.95
CA ASP A 403 -16.61 6.83 12.82
C ASP A 403 -17.07 7.11 14.26
N GLY A 404 -17.23 6.09 15.09
CA GLY A 404 -17.28 6.26 16.54
C GLY A 404 -17.85 5.06 17.28
N SER A 405 -18.49 5.33 18.41
CA SER A 405 -19.07 4.28 19.25
C SER A 405 -20.43 3.78 18.76
N GLY A 406 -21.15 4.61 18.01
CA GLY A 406 -22.60 4.51 17.83
C GLY A 406 -23.06 3.68 16.64
N ASN A 407 -23.90 2.69 16.93
CA ASN A 407 -24.60 1.89 15.92
C ASN A 407 -25.65 2.72 15.16
N TRP A 408 -26.04 2.30 13.96
CA TRP A 408 -27.14 2.94 13.22
C TRP A 408 -28.47 2.31 13.63
N SER A 409 -28.94 2.62 14.84
CA SER A 409 -30.19 2.15 15.44
C SER A 409 -30.92 3.24 16.23
N GLY A 410 -32.22 3.05 16.51
CA GLY A 410 -33.04 4.01 17.25
C GLY A 410 -32.49 4.31 18.65
N SER A 411 -32.08 3.27 19.39
CA SER A 411 -31.52 3.40 20.74
C SER A 411 -30.22 4.20 20.74
N ALA A 412 -29.33 3.95 19.77
CA ALA A 412 -28.05 4.64 19.66
C ALA A 412 -28.24 6.15 19.46
N PHE A 413 -29.08 6.55 18.50
CA PHE A 413 -29.30 7.99 18.23
C PHE A 413 -30.05 8.72 19.35
N PHE A 414 -31.06 8.09 19.95
CA PHE A 414 -32.05 8.81 20.76
C PHE A 414 -32.04 8.50 22.27
N ASN A 415 -31.45 7.38 22.70
CA ASN A 415 -31.46 6.92 24.09
C ASN A 415 -30.06 6.86 24.72
N ASN A 416 -29.07 6.39 23.97
CA ASN A 416 -27.69 6.17 24.45
C ASN A 416 -26.88 7.47 24.51
N PHE A 417 -25.80 7.45 25.29
CA PHE A 417 -24.64 8.31 25.06
C PHE A 417 -23.69 7.62 24.05
N GLU A 418 -23.35 8.30 22.96
CA GLU A 418 -22.52 7.86 21.84
C GLU A 418 -21.78 9.06 21.23
N ASN A 419 -20.71 8.79 20.47
CA ASN A 419 -20.01 9.77 19.64
C ASN A 419 -19.96 9.35 18.17
N TYR A 420 -19.94 10.34 17.28
CA TYR A 420 -19.77 10.23 15.83
C TYR A 420 -18.82 11.34 15.36
N VAL A 421 -17.57 10.98 15.05
CA VAL A 421 -16.45 11.86 14.73
C VAL A 421 -16.23 11.91 13.22
N VAL A 422 -16.03 13.11 12.68
CA VAL A 422 -15.66 13.35 11.28
C VAL A 422 -14.13 13.31 11.16
N VAL A 423 -13.62 12.56 10.19
CA VAL A 423 -12.18 12.36 9.95
C VAL A 423 -11.87 12.60 8.46
N ASP A 424 -10.95 13.52 8.17
CA ASP A 424 -10.48 13.87 6.81
C ASP A 424 -8.96 14.05 6.91
N HIS A 425 -8.22 12.93 6.97
CA HIS A 425 -6.78 12.91 7.19
C HIS A 425 -6.13 11.77 6.38
N PRO A 426 -5.28 12.06 5.37
CA PRO A 426 -4.83 11.07 4.38
C PRO A 426 -4.32 9.75 4.98
N ARG A 427 -3.37 9.79 5.92
CA ARG A 427 -2.79 8.58 6.55
C ARG A 427 -3.79 7.70 7.30
N VAL A 428 -4.89 8.29 7.81
CA VAL A 428 -5.97 7.50 8.43
C VAL A 428 -6.86 6.88 7.35
N MET A 429 -7.17 7.67 6.33
CA MET A 429 -8.06 7.28 5.24
C MET A 429 -7.46 6.22 4.32
N GLU A 430 -6.17 6.31 4.00
CA GLU A 430 -5.40 5.27 3.33
C GLU A 430 -5.52 3.92 4.06
N ARG A 431 -5.14 3.88 5.35
CA ARG A 431 -5.19 2.64 6.13
C ARG A 431 -6.62 2.12 6.35
N MET A 432 -7.61 3.02 6.43
CA MET A 432 -9.02 2.64 6.48
C MET A 432 -9.55 2.11 5.14
N ARG A 433 -9.05 2.58 3.99
CA ARG A 433 -9.35 2.01 2.66
C ARG A 433 -8.77 0.60 2.52
N GLU A 434 -7.53 0.38 2.95
CA GLU A 434 -6.92 -0.96 3.00
C GLU A 434 -7.72 -1.92 3.89
N LEU A 435 -8.08 -1.49 5.10
CA LEU A 435 -8.90 -2.29 6.02
C LEU A 435 -10.27 -2.60 5.42
N TYR A 436 -10.94 -1.62 4.82
CA TYR A 436 -12.22 -1.85 4.15
C TYR A 436 -12.07 -2.90 3.04
N HIS A 437 -11.03 -2.81 2.22
CA HIS A 437 -10.81 -3.78 1.13
C HIS A 437 -10.52 -5.19 1.65
N ARG A 438 -9.62 -5.33 2.63
CA ARG A 438 -9.34 -6.59 3.34
C ARG A 438 -10.63 -7.26 3.81
N LEU A 439 -11.48 -6.51 4.52
CA LEU A 439 -12.73 -7.01 5.07
C LEU A 439 -13.80 -7.25 4.00
N TRP A 440 -13.87 -6.43 2.95
CA TRP A 440 -14.78 -6.60 1.81
C TRP A 440 -14.50 -7.90 1.05
N THR A 441 -13.22 -8.20 0.83
CA THR A 441 -12.77 -9.39 0.10
C THR A 441 -12.88 -10.66 0.93
N TRP A 442 -12.63 -10.62 2.25
CA TRP A 442 -12.84 -11.77 3.13
C TRP A 442 -14.33 -12.11 3.40
N SER A 443 -15.23 -11.16 3.11
CA SER A 443 -16.65 -11.27 3.45
C SER A 443 -17.51 -11.77 2.30
N LEU A 444 -18.66 -12.34 2.64
CA LEU A 444 -19.48 -13.13 1.72
C LEU A 444 -20.86 -12.50 1.50
N THR A 445 -21.40 -12.62 0.29
CA THR A 445 -22.82 -12.33 0.04
C THR A 445 -23.70 -13.31 0.83
N ALA A 446 -24.99 -12.99 1.00
CA ALA A 446 -25.92 -13.92 1.62
C ALA A 446 -25.96 -15.26 0.85
N GLU A 447 -25.98 -15.21 -0.48
CA GLU A 447 -26.01 -16.38 -1.35
C GLU A 447 -24.73 -17.24 -1.22
N SER A 448 -23.55 -16.63 -1.14
CA SER A 448 -22.29 -17.36 -0.95
C SER A 448 -22.21 -18.03 0.42
N LEU A 449 -22.77 -17.41 1.47
CA LEU A 449 -22.92 -18.04 2.79
C LEU A 449 -23.89 -19.23 2.75
N ASP A 450 -25.07 -19.05 2.14
CA ASP A 450 -26.11 -20.09 2.10
C ASP A 450 -25.74 -21.27 1.19
N SER A 451 -24.88 -21.04 0.20
CA SER A 451 -24.29 -22.09 -0.65
C SER A 451 -22.98 -22.69 -0.11
N GLY A 452 -22.44 -22.19 1.00
CA GLY A 452 -21.18 -22.65 1.60
C GLY A 452 -19.90 -22.30 0.84
N ARG A 453 -19.93 -21.35 -0.11
CA ARG A 453 -18.74 -20.88 -0.86
C ARG A 453 -17.77 -20.16 0.07
N ASN A 454 -16.47 -20.27 -0.21
CA ASN A 454 -15.45 -19.41 0.42
C ASN A 454 -15.20 -18.12 -0.38
N ALA A 455 -14.38 -17.23 0.17
CA ALA A 455 -14.13 -15.90 -0.38
C ALA A 455 -13.35 -15.96 -1.70
N ALA A 456 -12.42 -16.92 -1.86
CA ALA A 456 -11.75 -17.17 -3.12
C ALA A 456 -12.72 -17.57 -4.23
N GLU A 457 -13.63 -18.54 -4.00
CA GLU A 457 -14.66 -18.92 -4.97
C GLU A 457 -15.57 -17.75 -5.36
N GLN A 458 -16.06 -16.98 -4.38
CA GLN A 458 -16.86 -15.79 -4.64
C GLN A 458 -16.08 -14.74 -5.45
N HIS A 459 -14.78 -14.58 -5.21
CA HIS A 459 -13.95 -13.62 -5.94
C HIS A 459 -13.74 -14.04 -7.39
N VAL A 460 -13.50 -15.32 -7.69
CA VAL A 460 -13.40 -15.82 -9.08
C VAL A 460 -14.71 -15.63 -9.85
N GLU A 461 -15.85 -15.72 -9.16
CA GLU A 461 -17.19 -15.51 -9.72
C GLU A 461 -17.58 -14.03 -9.90
N GLN A 462 -17.13 -13.15 -9.00
CA GLN A 462 -17.53 -11.73 -8.96
C GLN A 462 -16.46 -10.75 -9.48
N SER A 463 -15.26 -11.23 -9.84
CA SER A 463 -14.19 -10.44 -10.46
C SER A 463 -13.88 -10.93 -11.88
N HIS A 464 -13.82 -9.99 -12.81
CA HIS A 464 -13.37 -10.26 -14.16
C HIS A 464 -11.88 -9.96 -14.27
N ALA A 465 -11.18 -10.71 -15.11
CA ALA A 465 -9.85 -10.32 -15.57
C ALA A 465 -10.03 -9.39 -16.77
N TYR A 466 -9.46 -8.18 -16.69
CA TYR A 466 -9.44 -7.20 -17.76
C TYR A 466 -8.03 -7.04 -18.29
N PHE A 467 -7.86 -7.11 -19.61
CA PHE A 467 -6.57 -7.23 -20.29
C PHE A 467 -6.22 -5.93 -21.02
N GLY A 468 -5.11 -5.30 -20.67
CA GLY A 468 -4.76 -3.99 -21.21
C GLY A 468 -3.32 -3.58 -20.96
N ASN A 469 -3.01 -2.32 -21.28
CA ASN A 469 -1.67 -1.75 -21.15
C ASN A 469 -1.72 -0.49 -20.27
N LEU A 470 -0.74 -0.31 -19.38
CA LEU A 470 -0.58 0.87 -18.53
C LEU A 470 0.46 1.89 -19.03
N HIS A 471 1.12 1.62 -20.16
CA HIS A 471 2.14 2.48 -20.75
C HIS A 471 2.22 2.31 -22.28
N ALA A 472 2.09 3.42 -23.00
CA ALA A 472 2.35 3.59 -24.43
C ALA A 472 2.40 5.09 -24.80
N HIS A 473 3.10 5.41 -25.88
CA HIS A 473 3.28 6.74 -26.46
C HIS A 473 2.42 6.89 -27.73
N PHE A 474 2.24 8.12 -28.20
CA PHE A 474 1.50 8.42 -29.43
C PHE A 474 2.09 9.65 -30.14
N HIS A 475 1.88 9.76 -31.46
CA HIS A 475 2.38 10.90 -32.21
C HIS A 475 1.59 12.16 -31.86
N ALA A 476 2.25 13.19 -31.33
CA ALA A 476 1.61 14.43 -30.91
C ALA A 476 2.52 15.62 -31.20
N GLU A 477 2.02 16.64 -31.90
CA GLU A 477 2.73 17.88 -32.20
C GLU A 477 1.89 19.12 -31.90
N GLN A 478 2.55 20.22 -31.53
CA GLN A 478 1.93 21.54 -31.44
C GLN A 478 2.82 22.57 -32.16
N ASN A 479 2.26 23.21 -33.19
CA ASN A 479 2.97 24.17 -34.06
C ASN A 479 4.25 23.62 -34.73
N GLY A 480 4.34 22.30 -34.96
CA GLY A 480 5.52 21.63 -35.49
C GLY A 480 6.63 21.35 -34.45
N VAL A 481 6.31 21.51 -33.16
CA VAL A 481 7.13 21.00 -32.05
C VAL A 481 6.50 19.70 -31.56
N LEU A 482 7.28 18.63 -31.54
CA LEU A 482 6.87 17.31 -31.05
C LEU A 482 6.63 17.37 -29.53
N LEU A 483 5.52 16.80 -29.05
CA LEU A 483 5.09 16.79 -27.65
C LEU A 483 5.14 15.40 -27.01
N ASP A 484 5.15 14.34 -27.82
CA ASP A 484 5.43 12.96 -27.42
C ASP A 484 6.12 12.25 -28.59
N ASP A 485 7.08 11.37 -28.33
CA ASP A 485 7.98 10.79 -29.36
C ASP A 485 7.41 9.54 -30.07
N GLY A 486 6.14 9.23 -29.84
CA GLY A 486 5.38 8.26 -30.61
C GLY A 486 5.34 8.60 -32.11
N LYS A 487 5.29 7.56 -32.94
CA LYS A 487 5.53 7.60 -34.38
C LYS A 487 4.27 7.34 -35.18
N ALA A 488 4.10 8.12 -36.24
CA ALA A 488 3.11 7.94 -37.30
C ALA A 488 3.45 6.74 -38.23
N GLU A 489 3.91 5.62 -37.68
CA GLU A 489 4.45 4.47 -38.42
C GLU A 489 4.08 3.14 -37.73
N LYS A 490 4.08 2.03 -38.46
CA LYS A 490 3.93 0.66 -37.90
C LYS A 490 4.50 -0.40 -38.84
N LYS A 491 4.55 -1.66 -38.40
CA LYS A 491 4.79 -2.80 -39.30
C LYS A 491 3.57 -3.16 -40.16
N ASP A 492 3.82 -3.55 -41.40
CA ASP A 492 2.90 -4.34 -42.21
C ASP A 492 3.07 -5.86 -41.99
N SER A 493 2.27 -6.67 -42.70
CA SER A 493 2.32 -8.14 -42.61
C SER A 493 3.54 -8.79 -43.26
N SER A 494 4.42 -8.02 -43.92
CA SER A 494 5.74 -8.47 -44.38
C SER A 494 6.85 -8.17 -43.37
N GLY A 495 6.53 -7.41 -42.31
CA GLY A 495 7.48 -6.92 -41.31
C GLY A 495 8.15 -5.60 -41.68
N GLN A 496 7.74 -4.94 -42.78
CA GLN A 496 8.29 -3.65 -43.18
C GLN A 496 7.64 -2.51 -42.38
N VAL A 497 8.43 -1.54 -41.93
CA VAL A 497 7.92 -0.29 -41.35
C VAL A 497 7.31 0.57 -42.46
N VAL A 498 6.05 0.97 -42.26
CA VAL A 498 5.25 1.79 -43.17
C VAL A 498 4.58 2.95 -42.43
N PRO A 499 4.45 4.14 -43.04
CA PRO A 499 3.78 5.27 -42.42
C PRO A 499 2.27 5.07 -42.33
N VAL A 500 1.64 5.72 -41.35
CA VAL A 500 0.21 5.66 -41.02
C VAL A 500 -0.32 7.09 -40.87
N SER A 501 -1.50 7.36 -41.42
CA SER A 501 -2.14 8.68 -41.36
C SER A 501 -2.82 8.93 -40.01
N VAL A 502 -2.04 9.05 -38.93
CA VAL A 502 -2.54 9.51 -37.63
C VAL A 502 -2.69 11.04 -37.60
N PRO A 503 -3.59 11.62 -36.79
CA PRO A 503 -3.57 13.05 -36.49
C PRO A 503 -2.29 13.45 -35.75
N SER A 504 -1.94 14.75 -35.77
CA SER A 504 -0.86 15.30 -34.91
C SER A 504 -1.38 16.16 -33.76
N ASP A 505 -2.62 16.64 -33.80
CA ASP A 505 -3.27 17.29 -32.64
C ASP A 505 -3.41 16.29 -31.48
N VAL A 506 -3.05 16.70 -30.27
CA VAL A 506 -2.99 15.82 -29.09
C VAL A 506 -4.32 15.12 -28.81
N GLY A 507 -5.45 15.84 -28.88
CA GLY A 507 -6.76 15.27 -28.58
C GLY A 507 -7.23 14.29 -29.66
N ALA A 508 -7.00 14.64 -30.94
CA ALA A 508 -7.34 13.77 -32.06
C ALA A 508 -6.43 12.53 -32.14
N ALA A 509 -5.13 12.67 -31.88
CA ALA A 509 -4.15 11.59 -31.95
C ALA A 509 -4.28 10.61 -30.78
N ALA A 510 -4.47 11.12 -29.55
CA ALA A 510 -4.78 10.28 -28.39
C ALA A 510 -6.07 9.49 -28.62
N ARG A 511 -7.10 10.12 -29.21
CA ARG A 511 -8.35 9.44 -29.57
C ARG A 511 -8.12 8.34 -30.62
N ASP A 512 -7.38 8.61 -31.69
CA ASP A 512 -7.08 7.61 -32.73
C ASP A 512 -6.35 6.40 -32.13
N ALA A 513 -5.37 6.63 -31.26
CA ALA A 513 -4.65 5.58 -30.53
C ALA A 513 -5.56 4.79 -29.58
N PHE A 514 -6.45 5.45 -28.82
CA PHE A 514 -7.43 4.79 -27.96
C PHE A 514 -8.47 3.97 -28.75
N GLU A 515 -8.99 4.51 -29.86
CA GLU A 515 -9.92 3.79 -30.74
C GLU A 515 -9.23 2.60 -31.43
N TYR A 516 -7.94 2.72 -31.77
CA TYR A 516 -7.13 1.61 -32.28
C TYR A 516 -6.90 0.51 -31.23
N SER A 517 -6.49 0.85 -30.00
CA SER A 517 -6.32 -0.13 -28.90
C SER A 517 -7.60 -0.90 -28.61
N ARG A 518 -8.76 -0.25 -28.73
CA ARG A 518 -10.09 -0.87 -28.56
C ARG A 518 -10.44 -1.77 -29.75
N ASP A 519 -10.49 -1.21 -30.96
CA ASP A 519 -11.12 -1.85 -32.11
C ASP A 519 -10.19 -2.82 -32.87
N ALA A 520 -8.87 -2.57 -32.82
CA ALA A 520 -7.85 -3.43 -33.44
C ALA A 520 -7.02 -4.19 -32.41
N GLY A 521 -6.57 -3.53 -31.32
CA GLY A 521 -5.80 -4.14 -30.24
C GLY A 521 -6.58 -5.05 -29.30
N GLN A 522 -7.92 -4.95 -29.31
CA GLN A 522 -8.86 -5.70 -28.46
C GLN A 522 -8.51 -5.66 -26.97
N LEU A 523 -8.08 -4.49 -26.49
CA LEU A 523 -7.83 -4.24 -25.07
C LEU A 523 -9.12 -3.89 -24.32
N ASP A 524 -9.24 -4.31 -23.07
CA ASP A 524 -10.23 -3.78 -22.12
C ASP A 524 -9.84 -2.39 -21.61
N PHE A 525 -8.54 -2.07 -21.59
CA PHE A 525 -8.05 -0.73 -21.23
C PHE A 525 -6.70 -0.39 -21.88
N GLN A 526 -6.47 0.91 -22.07
CA GLN A 526 -5.19 1.46 -22.51
C GLN A 526 -4.92 2.73 -21.71
N ALA A 527 -3.73 2.83 -21.12
CA ALA A 527 -3.16 4.13 -20.74
C ALA A 527 -2.22 4.64 -21.82
N LEU A 528 -2.40 5.89 -22.22
CA LEU A 528 -1.38 6.64 -22.96
C LEU A 528 -0.64 7.51 -21.93
N SER A 529 0.69 7.40 -21.90
CA SER A 529 1.55 8.02 -20.89
C SER A 529 2.70 8.78 -21.56
N PRO A 530 2.41 9.90 -22.23
CA PRO A 530 3.42 10.70 -22.94
C PRO A 530 4.43 11.30 -21.97
N HIS A 531 5.64 11.57 -22.47
CA HIS A 531 6.70 12.22 -21.68
C HIS A 531 6.27 13.60 -21.15
N CYS A 532 6.68 13.95 -19.93
CA CYS A 532 6.44 15.28 -19.34
C CYS A 532 7.71 16.03 -18.92
N HIS A 533 7.61 17.37 -18.91
CA HIS A 533 8.68 18.30 -18.55
C HIS A 533 8.53 18.80 -17.11
N ASP A 534 9.63 19.33 -16.56
CA ASP A 534 9.67 20.06 -15.30
C ASP A 534 9.52 21.59 -15.48
N ASP A 535 9.88 22.37 -14.48
CA ASP A 535 10.02 23.84 -14.58
C ASP A 535 11.51 24.28 -14.73
N GLY A 536 12.38 23.38 -15.20
CA GLY A 536 13.84 23.58 -15.31
C GLY A 536 14.28 24.29 -16.59
N ALA A 537 15.48 24.90 -16.54
CA ALA A 537 16.10 25.60 -17.66
C ALA A 537 16.86 24.64 -18.60
N GLY A 538 16.15 23.66 -19.16
CA GLY A 538 16.65 22.69 -20.15
C GLY A 538 15.97 22.83 -21.51
N ASN A 539 16.55 22.24 -22.55
CA ASN A 539 16.00 22.23 -23.92
C ASN A 539 16.00 20.80 -24.50
N ASP A 540 15.37 19.87 -23.77
CA ASP A 540 15.41 18.43 -24.04
C ASP A 540 14.05 17.86 -24.48
N GLY A 541 13.93 17.64 -25.79
CA GLY A 541 13.03 16.65 -26.40
C GLY A 541 11.53 16.99 -26.44
N SER A 542 10.76 15.97 -26.79
CA SER A 542 9.30 16.00 -26.88
C SER A 542 8.68 15.99 -25.49
N ASN A 543 7.78 16.93 -25.18
CA ASN A 543 7.16 17.01 -23.86
C ASN A 543 5.70 17.47 -23.90
N MET A 544 4.84 16.77 -23.16
CA MET A 544 3.41 17.05 -23.10
C MET A 544 3.13 18.32 -22.27
N SER A 545 2.43 19.28 -22.87
CA SER A 545 2.02 20.53 -22.19
C SER A 545 0.80 20.31 -21.29
N GLU A 546 0.53 21.21 -20.33
CA GLU A 546 -0.68 21.15 -19.50
C GLU A 546 -1.97 21.13 -20.34
N ALA A 547 -2.00 21.90 -21.44
CA ALA A 547 -3.11 21.94 -22.37
C ALA A 547 -3.23 20.64 -23.19
N GLY A 548 -2.10 20.06 -23.61
CA GLY A 548 -2.08 18.74 -24.25
C GLY A 548 -2.54 17.63 -23.32
N PHE A 549 -2.10 17.63 -22.06
CA PHE A 549 -2.55 16.66 -21.05
C PHE A 549 -4.04 16.81 -20.73
N ALA A 550 -4.57 18.04 -20.73
CA ALA A 550 -6.01 18.27 -20.64
C ALA A 550 -6.75 17.68 -21.86
N ALA A 551 -6.26 17.89 -23.08
CA ALA A 551 -6.84 17.31 -24.30
C ALA A 551 -6.78 15.77 -24.33
N LEU A 552 -5.68 15.17 -23.85
CA LEU A 552 -5.54 13.73 -23.64
C LEU A 552 -6.57 13.20 -22.63
N ARG A 553 -6.79 13.92 -21.52
CA ARG A 553 -7.82 13.58 -20.52
C ARG A 553 -9.24 13.67 -21.10
N GLU A 554 -9.53 14.67 -21.93
CA GLU A 554 -10.81 14.78 -22.63
C GLU A 554 -10.99 13.67 -23.68
N ALA A 555 -9.95 13.34 -24.45
CA ALA A 555 -9.96 12.22 -25.40
C ALA A 555 -10.20 10.87 -24.70
N ALA A 556 -9.57 10.64 -23.55
CA ALA A 556 -9.77 9.43 -22.74
C ALA A 556 -11.22 9.32 -22.22
N LEU A 557 -11.77 10.41 -21.68
CA LEU A 557 -13.18 10.47 -21.27
C LEU A 557 -14.16 10.27 -22.44
N ALA A 558 -13.85 10.80 -23.62
CA ALA A 558 -14.70 10.68 -24.81
C ALA A 558 -14.65 9.30 -25.49
N THR A 559 -13.54 8.56 -25.33
CA THR A 559 -13.32 7.26 -26.00
C THR A 559 -13.72 6.06 -25.11
N THR A 560 -13.86 6.29 -23.80
CA THR A 560 -14.25 5.27 -22.82
C THR A 560 -15.68 4.78 -23.04
N THR A 561 -15.89 3.46 -23.00
CA THR A 561 -17.18 2.77 -23.19
C THR A 561 -17.39 1.73 -22.07
N PRO A 562 -18.58 1.11 -21.96
CA PRO A 562 -18.81 -0.01 -21.03
C PRO A 562 -17.94 -1.26 -21.29
N SER A 563 -17.21 -1.32 -22.41
CA SER A 563 -16.31 -2.41 -22.80
C SER A 563 -14.87 -1.96 -23.08
N PHE A 564 -14.51 -0.72 -22.73
CA PHE A 564 -13.16 -0.20 -22.93
C PHE A 564 -12.90 1.04 -22.05
N VAL A 565 -11.82 1.04 -21.28
CA VAL A 565 -11.39 2.22 -20.50
C VAL A 565 -10.13 2.83 -21.09
N ALA A 566 -10.26 4.04 -21.64
CA ALA A 566 -9.13 4.87 -21.97
C ALA A 566 -8.66 5.62 -20.71
N LEU A 567 -7.36 5.54 -20.42
CA LEU A 567 -6.71 6.17 -19.27
C LEU A 567 -5.73 7.22 -19.78
N ALA A 568 -5.86 8.45 -19.29
CA ALA A 568 -4.81 9.45 -19.42
C ALA A 568 -3.79 9.23 -18.30
N GLY A 569 -2.55 8.96 -18.68
CA GLY A 569 -1.39 8.98 -17.79
C GLY A 569 -0.33 9.96 -18.29
N MET A 570 0.82 9.94 -17.66
CA MET A 570 2.04 10.61 -18.10
C MET A 570 3.23 9.71 -17.77
N GLU A 571 4.37 9.96 -18.41
CA GLU A 571 5.64 9.35 -18.02
C GLU A 571 6.64 10.43 -17.59
N TRP A 572 7.14 10.29 -16.36
CA TRP A 572 8.10 11.21 -15.74
C TRP A 572 9.41 10.47 -15.43
N SER A 573 10.57 11.11 -15.62
CA SER A 573 11.87 10.51 -15.33
C SER A 573 13.01 11.54 -15.25
N THR A 574 14.24 11.04 -15.17
CA THR A 574 15.48 11.78 -14.93
C THR A 574 16.19 12.20 -16.23
N ASN A 575 16.10 11.37 -17.27
CA ASN A 575 16.49 11.60 -18.66
C ASN A 575 16.14 10.35 -19.49
N SER A 576 16.17 10.45 -20.82
CA SER A 576 15.76 9.41 -21.78
C SER A 576 16.61 8.11 -21.78
N LEU A 577 17.43 7.87 -20.75
CA LEU A 577 18.26 6.67 -20.63
C LEU A 577 17.60 5.54 -19.83
N GLY A 578 16.53 5.78 -19.06
CA GLY A 578 15.72 4.75 -18.40
C GLY A 578 15.29 5.09 -16.96
N ASN A 579 14.64 4.14 -16.28
CA ASN A 579 14.03 4.32 -14.95
C ASN A 579 12.93 5.39 -14.95
N HIS A 580 12.01 5.25 -15.91
CA HIS A 580 10.85 6.11 -16.03
C HIS A 580 9.72 5.63 -15.09
N VAL A 581 8.84 6.54 -14.68
CA VAL A 581 7.63 6.19 -13.93
C VAL A 581 6.37 6.63 -14.65
N GLY A 582 5.48 5.67 -14.90
CA GLY A 582 4.13 5.92 -15.37
C GLY A 582 3.24 6.39 -14.22
N VAL A 583 2.54 7.51 -14.39
CA VAL A 583 1.57 8.01 -13.42
C VAL A 583 0.19 8.04 -14.03
N VAL A 584 -0.78 7.37 -13.39
CA VAL A 584 -2.20 7.40 -13.75
C VAL A 584 -3.04 7.96 -12.59
N GLY A 585 -4.26 8.42 -12.87
CA GLY A 585 -5.21 8.84 -11.83
C GLY A 585 -5.00 10.26 -11.27
N SER A 586 -4.10 11.06 -11.87
CA SER A 586 -3.98 12.51 -11.59
C SER A 586 -4.66 13.38 -12.65
N ALA A 587 -5.14 14.55 -12.23
CA ALA A 587 -5.77 15.54 -13.10
C ALA A 587 -4.79 16.60 -13.66
N ALA A 588 -3.57 16.68 -13.13
CA ALA A 588 -2.51 17.59 -13.56
C ALA A 588 -1.24 16.78 -13.93
N ILE A 589 -0.24 17.44 -14.52
CA ILE A 589 1.02 16.80 -14.96
C ILE A 589 2.16 17.03 -13.95
N ALA A 590 3.15 16.13 -13.93
CA ALA A 590 4.27 16.15 -12.98
C ALA A 590 5.35 17.19 -13.32
N LYS A 591 5.13 18.44 -12.92
CA LYS A 591 6.12 19.52 -12.96
C LYS A 591 7.11 19.48 -11.79
N THR A 592 7.88 18.40 -11.70
CA THR A 592 8.98 18.24 -10.75
C THR A 592 10.28 18.06 -11.50
N GLU A 593 11.31 18.80 -11.10
CA GLU A 593 12.69 18.78 -11.64
C GLU A 593 13.12 17.34 -11.97
N ARG A 594 13.51 17.08 -13.23
CA ARG A 594 13.86 15.73 -13.69
C ARG A 594 14.98 15.15 -12.84
N GLY A 595 14.76 13.95 -12.31
CA GLY A 595 15.73 13.32 -11.39
C GLY A 595 15.60 13.76 -9.94
N ARG A 596 14.49 14.40 -9.55
CA ARG A 596 14.17 14.75 -8.16
C ARG A 596 12.99 13.96 -7.65
N PHE A 597 13.22 12.68 -7.42
CA PHE A 597 12.23 11.78 -6.81
C PHE A 597 11.89 12.21 -5.37
N ASP A 598 12.76 12.96 -4.67
CA ASP A 598 12.41 13.60 -3.40
C ASP A 598 11.29 14.64 -3.55
N GLN A 599 11.29 15.43 -4.63
CA GLN A 599 10.19 16.33 -4.95
C GLN A 599 8.96 15.57 -5.50
N PHE A 600 9.16 14.56 -6.33
CA PHE A 600 8.08 13.76 -6.89
C PHE A 600 7.26 13.05 -5.79
N TYR A 601 7.91 12.25 -4.94
CA TYR A 601 7.26 11.54 -3.83
C TYR A 601 6.90 12.47 -2.66
N GLY A 602 7.77 13.44 -2.32
CA GLY A 602 7.61 14.29 -1.14
C GLY A 602 6.71 15.52 -1.33
N LYS A 603 6.46 15.95 -2.57
CA LYS A 603 5.64 17.14 -2.89
C LYS A 603 4.54 16.85 -3.91
N TYR A 604 4.88 16.40 -5.11
CA TYR A 604 3.91 16.31 -6.21
C TYR A 604 2.75 15.35 -5.90
N LEU A 605 3.04 14.08 -5.60
CA LEU A 605 1.97 13.08 -5.36
C LEU A 605 1.08 13.47 -4.14
N PRO A 606 1.63 13.95 -3.00
CA PRO A 606 0.83 14.54 -1.91
C PRO A 606 -0.01 15.75 -2.32
N GLU A 607 0.51 16.67 -3.14
CA GLU A 607 -0.25 17.83 -3.66
C GLU A 607 -1.39 17.42 -4.60
N ARG A 608 -1.28 16.27 -5.28
CA ARG A 608 -2.35 15.67 -6.08
C ARG A 608 -3.40 14.98 -5.20
N GLU A 609 -3.00 14.15 -4.26
CA GLU A 609 -3.90 13.50 -3.29
C GLU A 609 -4.71 14.53 -2.48
N ALA A 610 -4.06 15.60 -1.99
CA ALA A 610 -4.72 16.67 -1.25
C ALA A 610 -5.80 17.40 -2.09
N ALA A 611 -5.61 17.50 -3.40
CA ALA A 611 -6.58 18.05 -4.35
C ALA A 611 -7.74 17.09 -4.67
N GLY A 612 -7.66 15.81 -4.29
CA GLY A 612 -8.67 14.79 -4.56
C GLY A 612 -8.39 13.91 -5.79
N ASP A 613 -7.18 13.97 -6.35
CA ASP A 613 -6.69 12.99 -7.31
C ASP A 613 -6.40 11.64 -6.63
N ARG A 614 -6.12 10.60 -7.42
CA ARG A 614 -5.65 9.30 -6.95
C ARG A 614 -4.41 8.88 -7.74
N PRO A 615 -3.25 9.53 -7.54
CA PRO A 615 -2.06 9.23 -8.32
C PRO A 615 -1.53 7.84 -7.97
N LEU A 616 -1.51 6.93 -8.95
CA LEU A 616 -0.91 5.61 -8.84
C LEU A 616 0.33 5.55 -9.75
N VAL A 617 1.43 5.00 -9.21
CA VAL A 617 2.74 5.01 -9.86
C VAL A 617 3.16 3.59 -10.25
N MET A 618 3.57 3.44 -11.51
CA MET A 618 4.21 2.26 -12.08
C MET A 618 5.70 2.53 -12.34
N LEU A 619 6.56 1.55 -12.10
CA LEU A 619 7.97 1.57 -12.47
C LEU A 619 8.12 0.99 -13.89
N ASN A 620 8.40 1.84 -14.89
CA ASN A 620 8.43 1.48 -16.31
C ASN A 620 9.84 1.03 -16.72
N HIS A 621 9.93 -0.03 -17.55
CA HIS A 621 11.16 -0.59 -18.12
C HIS A 621 12.43 -0.47 -17.23
N PRO A 622 12.39 -0.87 -15.93
CA PRO A 622 13.42 -0.56 -14.96
C PRO A 622 14.80 -1.07 -15.40
N LYS A 623 15.74 -0.15 -15.61
CA LYS A 623 17.11 -0.44 -16.03
C LYS A 623 18.02 -0.45 -14.81
N THR A 624 18.12 -1.62 -14.20
CA THR A 624 19.25 -1.97 -13.37
C THR A 624 20.50 -2.12 -14.26
N PHE A 625 21.68 -1.81 -13.73
CA PHE A 625 22.82 -1.43 -14.58
C PHE A 625 23.61 -2.61 -15.17
N LYS A 626 23.18 -3.15 -16.31
CA LYS A 626 24.03 -3.94 -17.24
C LYS A 626 23.38 -4.16 -18.62
N THR A 627 24.09 -4.89 -19.47
CA THR A 627 23.56 -5.52 -20.69
C THR A 627 22.38 -6.47 -20.39
N SER A 628 21.59 -6.81 -21.40
CA SER A 628 20.33 -7.57 -21.30
C SER A 628 20.46 -9.05 -20.87
N GLU A 629 21.56 -9.41 -20.20
CA GLU A 629 21.90 -10.78 -19.76
C GLU A 629 22.21 -10.85 -18.25
N ASP A 630 22.56 -9.74 -17.61
CA ASP A 630 22.86 -9.70 -16.18
C ASP A 630 21.68 -9.15 -15.37
N SER A 631 21.04 -10.00 -14.56
CA SER A 631 20.14 -9.57 -13.49
C SER A 631 20.92 -9.20 -12.22
N LEU A 632 20.23 -8.65 -11.20
CA LEU A 632 20.84 -8.30 -9.91
C LEU A 632 21.12 -9.53 -9.01
N GLU A 633 21.99 -10.44 -9.46
CA GLU A 633 22.54 -11.48 -8.58
C GLU A 633 23.38 -10.87 -7.45
N GLY A 634 22.90 -11.05 -6.21
CA GLY A 634 23.37 -10.29 -5.07
C GLY A 634 24.79 -10.59 -4.60
N ASN A 635 25.70 -9.62 -4.79
CA ASN A 635 26.86 -9.37 -3.93
C ASN A 635 26.91 -7.88 -3.55
N TRP A 636 27.11 -7.57 -2.27
CA TRP A 636 27.13 -6.20 -1.73
C TRP A 636 28.48 -5.48 -1.86
N ASP A 637 29.58 -6.19 -2.18
CA ASP A 637 30.89 -5.57 -2.47
C ASP A 637 30.88 -4.66 -3.73
N MET A 638 29.77 -4.67 -4.47
CA MET A 638 29.61 -3.95 -5.72
C MET A 638 28.26 -3.22 -5.75
N LEU A 639 28.29 -1.90 -5.55
CA LEU A 639 27.14 -1.06 -5.86
C LEU A 639 26.88 -1.14 -7.38
N PHE A 640 25.84 -1.89 -7.75
CA PHE A 640 25.48 -2.23 -9.14
C PHE A 640 26.49 -3.10 -9.90
N GLY A 641 27.08 -4.10 -9.24
CA GLY A 641 27.78 -5.21 -9.93
C GLY A 641 29.10 -4.83 -10.63
N VAL A 642 29.68 -3.69 -10.27
CA VAL A 642 31.09 -3.27 -10.44
C VAL A 642 31.49 -2.50 -9.17
N PRO A 643 32.70 -2.65 -8.59
CA PRO A 643 33.13 -1.80 -7.48
C PRO A 643 33.26 -0.34 -7.96
N LEU A 644 32.75 0.64 -7.20
CA LEU A 644 32.87 2.05 -7.61
C LEU A 644 34.34 2.50 -7.76
N THR A 645 35.28 1.90 -7.03
CA THR A 645 36.72 2.13 -7.16
C THR A 645 37.27 1.82 -8.56
N ASP A 646 36.64 0.87 -9.25
CA ASP A 646 37.15 0.31 -10.50
C ASP A 646 36.64 1.11 -11.71
N ILE A 647 35.66 1.99 -11.50
CA ILE A 647 35.19 3.00 -12.44
C ILE A 647 36.09 4.25 -12.25
N PRO A 648 36.99 4.59 -13.19
CA PRO A 648 38.05 5.56 -12.93
C PRO A 648 37.55 7.02 -12.88
N LYS A 649 36.50 7.39 -13.64
CA LYS A 649 36.03 8.78 -13.73
C LYS A 649 34.88 9.07 -12.75
N ALA A 650 34.92 10.24 -12.12
CA ALA A 650 33.85 10.69 -11.24
C ALA A 650 32.49 10.83 -11.95
N SER A 651 32.46 11.29 -13.21
CA SER A 651 31.23 11.35 -14.00
C SER A 651 30.62 9.96 -14.26
N GLU A 652 31.44 8.97 -14.58
CA GLU A 652 30.99 7.58 -14.80
C GLU A 652 30.49 6.93 -13.50
N ARG A 653 31.03 7.34 -12.33
CA ARG A 653 30.50 6.97 -11.01
C ARG A 653 29.21 7.72 -10.68
N GLY A 654 29.10 9.00 -11.04
CA GLY A 654 27.88 9.79 -10.88
C GLY A 654 26.69 9.18 -11.60
N ASN A 655 26.91 8.73 -12.84
CA ASN A 655 25.90 8.06 -13.68
C ASN A 655 25.44 6.67 -13.15
N LYS A 656 26.00 6.17 -12.04
CA LYS A 656 25.50 4.97 -11.34
C LYS A 656 24.43 5.27 -10.29
N PHE A 657 24.23 6.54 -9.94
CA PHE A 657 23.21 6.98 -8.99
C PHE A 657 22.07 7.60 -9.80
N ASN A 658 21.10 6.76 -10.22
CA ASN A 658 19.98 7.14 -11.08
C ASN A 658 18.88 6.04 -11.00
N ASP A 659 18.43 5.74 -9.79
CA ASP A 659 17.68 4.54 -9.45
C ASP A 659 16.46 4.88 -8.56
N TYR A 660 15.40 5.39 -9.21
CA TYR A 660 14.10 5.69 -8.61
C TYR A 660 14.15 6.55 -7.32
N GLY A 661 15.17 7.40 -7.19
CA GLY A 661 15.35 8.31 -6.06
C GLY A 661 16.19 7.78 -4.91
N ILE A 662 16.79 6.60 -5.01
CA ILE A 662 17.71 6.09 -3.98
C ILE A 662 18.89 7.05 -3.74
N ASP A 663 19.22 7.86 -4.74
CA ASP A 663 20.25 8.88 -4.72
C ASP A 663 19.81 10.29 -4.27
N ASP A 664 18.51 10.53 -4.15
CA ASP A 664 17.88 11.79 -3.70
C ASP A 664 17.56 11.84 -2.20
N PHE A 665 17.59 10.68 -1.52
CA PHE A 665 17.18 10.54 -0.13
C PHE A 665 18.37 10.40 0.82
N ALA A 666 18.17 10.85 2.07
CA ALA A 666 19.15 10.73 3.13
C ALA A 666 19.06 9.34 3.80
N PRO A 667 20.18 8.74 4.25
CA PRO A 667 21.54 9.29 4.27
C PRO A 667 22.35 9.22 2.96
N LEU A 668 21.95 8.48 1.92
CA LEU A 668 22.82 8.24 0.75
C LEU A 668 23.20 9.53 0.04
N LYS A 669 22.25 10.45 -0.21
CA LYS A 669 22.51 11.73 -0.88
C LYS A 669 23.61 12.56 -0.20
N ASP A 670 23.71 12.46 1.12
CA ASP A 670 24.62 13.27 1.94
C ASP A 670 26.06 12.74 1.83
N VAL A 671 26.24 11.44 1.59
CA VAL A 671 27.56 10.81 1.39
C VAL A 671 27.91 10.54 -0.09
N ARG A 672 26.92 10.55 -0.99
CA ARG A 672 27.04 10.35 -2.44
C ARG A 672 28.22 11.12 -3.07
N PRO A 673 28.51 12.40 -2.73
CA PRO A 673 29.66 13.10 -3.29
C PRO A 673 31.00 12.43 -2.97
N SER A 674 31.15 11.80 -1.79
CA SER A 674 32.37 11.09 -1.40
C SER A 674 32.55 9.75 -2.14
N TRP A 675 31.45 9.07 -2.46
CA TRP A 675 31.44 7.84 -3.26
C TRP A 675 31.71 8.16 -4.74
N ILE A 676 31.13 9.25 -5.26
CA ILE A 676 31.42 9.79 -6.60
C ILE A 676 32.87 10.28 -6.70
N ALA A 677 33.44 10.88 -5.65
CA ALA A 677 34.85 11.25 -5.60
C ALA A 677 35.79 10.02 -5.52
N GLY A 678 35.31 8.87 -5.05
CA GLY A 678 36.13 7.70 -4.75
C GLY A 678 36.93 7.84 -3.45
N THR A 679 36.56 8.78 -2.57
CA THR A 679 37.23 9.04 -1.29
C THR A 679 36.67 8.21 -0.13
N ALA A 680 35.51 7.57 -0.33
CA ALA A 680 34.93 6.58 0.56
C ALA A 680 34.23 5.47 -0.25
N LEU A 681 34.13 4.28 0.33
CA LEU A 681 33.38 3.16 -0.25
C LEU A 681 31.89 3.26 0.09
N PRO A 682 31.00 2.68 -0.74
CA PRO A 682 29.61 2.43 -0.38
C PRO A 682 29.46 1.67 0.94
N ASP A 683 28.55 2.13 1.78
CA ASP A 683 28.14 1.45 3.02
C ASP A 683 26.73 0.85 2.81
N PRO A 684 26.57 -0.48 2.84
CA PRO A 684 25.25 -1.13 2.75
C PRO A 684 24.23 -0.60 3.77
N ALA A 685 24.64 -0.25 4.98
CA ALA A 685 23.74 0.28 6.01
C ALA A 685 23.21 1.68 5.66
N ILE A 686 23.97 2.48 4.89
CA ILE A 686 23.50 3.74 4.31
C ILE A 686 22.52 3.49 3.18
N VAL A 687 22.79 2.50 2.31
CA VAL A 687 21.89 2.11 1.21
C VAL A 687 20.56 1.60 1.76
N ASP A 688 20.57 0.64 2.69
CA ASP A 688 19.37 0.07 3.31
C ASP A 688 18.53 1.12 4.05
N LYS A 689 19.18 2.00 4.82
CA LYS A 689 18.50 3.10 5.52
C LYS A 689 17.89 4.11 4.54
N THR A 690 18.47 4.29 3.36
CA THR A 690 17.94 5.19 2.34
C THR A 690 16.81 4.54 1.55
N LEU A 691 16.94 3.26 1.18
CA LEU A 691 15.84 2.44 0.64
C LEU A 691 14.60 2.50 1.52
N ALA A 692 14.78 2.41 2.85
CA ALA A 692 13.69 2.57 3.80
C ALA A 692 13.05 3.99 3.80
N ALA A 693 13.82 5.05 3.51
CA ALA A 693 13.33 6.43 3.41
C ALA A 693 12.61 6.72 2.09
N VAL A 694 13.14 6.20 0.97
CA VAL A 694 12.47 6.19 -0.35
C VAL A 694 11.15 5.44 -0.23
N TRP A 695 11.17 4.21 0.28
CA TRP A 695 9.96 3.41 0.43
C TRP A 695 8.94 4.06 1.36
N ALA A 696 9.36 4.66 2.49
CA ALA A 696 8.44 5.41 3.36
C ALA A 696 7.74 6.60 2.69
N SER A 697 8.27 7.09 1.56
CA SER A 697 7.73 8.22 0.79
C SER A 697 7.00 7.77 -0.48
N ALA A 698 7.43 6.67 -1.09
CA ALA A 698 6.88 6.08 -2.31
C ALA A 698 5.75 5.08 -2.06
N ALA A 699 5.72 4.42 -0.89
CA ALA A 699 4.72 3.41 -0.51
C ALA A 699 3.25 3.83 -0.63
N PRO A 700 2.85 5.10 -0.42
CA PRO A 700 1.46 5.51 -0.62
C PRO A 700 1.01 5.48 -2.09
N TYR A 701 1.95 5.48 -3.06
CA TYR A 701 1.64 5.74 -4.47
C TYR A 701 2.16 4.66 -5.44
N VAL A 702 3.31 4.03 -5.18
CA VAL A 702 3.88 2.98 -6.03
C VAL A 702 3.08 1.68 -5.87
N ARG A 703 2.65 1.10 -6.99
CA ARG A 703 1.77 -0.09 -7.02
C ARG A 703 2.22 -1.19 -7.98
N SER A 704 2.92 -0.85 -9.05
CA SER A 704 3.28 -1.81 -10.09
C SER A 704 4.69 -1.57 -10.65
N MET A 705 5.20 -2.58 -11.34
CA MET A 705 6.49 -2.58 -12.02
C MET A 705 6.41 -3.43 -13.28
N GLU A 706 7.06 -3.00 -14.35
CA GLU A 706 7.11 -3.72 -15.62
C GLU A 706 8.12 -4.88 -15.57
N VAL A 707 7.68 -6.10 -15.92
CA VAL A 707 8.52 -7.32 -15.83
C VAL A 707 8.82 -8.00 -17.17
N THR A 708 8.06 -7.69 -18.23
CA THR A 708 8.39 -8.12 -19.60
C THR A 708 9.50 -7.24 -20.18
N LEU A 709 10.32 -7.80 -21.08
CA LEU A 709 11.37 -7.02 -21.76
C LEU A 709 10.95 -6.47 -23.12
N GLY A 710 10.07 -7.17 -23.85
CA GLY A 710 9.77 -6.84 -25.23
C GLY A 710 8.98 -5.55 -25.41
N ARG A 711 9.68 -4.56 -25.95
CA ARG A 711 9.15 -3.23 -26.24
C ARG A 711 8.39 -3.25 -27.56
N GLY A 712 7.22 -2.62 -27.62
CA GLY A 712 6.50 -2.34 -28.87
C GLY A 712 7.35 -1.53 -29.87
N THR A 713 8.47 -0.96 -29.43
CA THR A 713 9.50 -0.36 -30.28
C THR A 713 10.39 -1.34 -31.05
N ASP A 714 10.59 -2.55 -30.54
CA ASP A 714 11.78 -3.36 -30.87
C ASP A 714 11.45 -4.41 -31.94
N LEU A 715 11.43 -3.88 -33.16
CA LEU A 715 10.97 -4.53 -34.38
C LEU A 715 11.88 -5.65 -34.92
N GLY A 716 12.67 -6.33 -34.08
CA GLY A 716 13.48 -7.49 -34.48
C GLY A 716 14.14 -8.22 -33.30
N GLY A 717 14.14 -9.55 -33.36
CA GLY A 717 14.72 -10.45 -32.34
C GLY A 717 13.69 -11.17 -31.49
N GLU A 718 12.51 -10.57 -31.29
CA GLU A 718 11.41 -11.08 -30.48
C GLU A 718 10.32 -11.79 -31.32
N VAL A 719 9.57 -12.69 -30.68
CA VAL A 719 8.39 -13.34 -31.25
C VAL A 719 7.15 -12.53 -30.87
N PRO A 720 6.28 -12.08 -31.80
CA PRO A 720 5.10 -11.28 -31.43
C PRO A 720 4.12 -11.97 -30.47
N GLU A 721 4.07 -13.31 -30.52
CA GLU A 721 3.31 -14.20 -29.64
C GLU A 721 4.02 -14.48 -28.30
N ASN A 722 5.29 -14.10 -28.15
CA ASN A 722 6.01 -14.07 -26.88
C ASN A 722 7.15 -13.01 -26.86
N PRO A 723 6.90 -11.82 -26.30
CA PRO A 723 7.89 -10.74 -26.21
C PRO A 723 9.06 -10.99 -25.23
N SER A 724 9.05 -12.08 -24.47
CA SER A 724 10.17 -12.47 -23.59
C SER A 724 11.10 -13.50 -24.24
N LEU A 725 10.75 -14.07 -25.40
CA LEU A 725 11.58 -15.03 -26.13
C LEU A 725 12.44 -14.31 -27.17
N VAL A 726 13.76 -14.39 -26.99
CA VAL A 726 14.76 -13.80 -27.88
C VAL A 726 15.82 -14.82 -28.28
N GLU A 727 16.53 -14.55 -29.38
CA GLU A 727 17.70 -15.33 -29.77
C GLU A 727 18.84 -15.20 -28.71
N ASP A 728 19.48 -16.33 -28.42
CA ASP A 728 20.66 -16.40 -27.57
C ASP A 728 21.89 -15.89 -28.33
N LEU A 729 22.35 -14.68 -27.99
CA LEU A 729 23.52 -14.04 -28.59
C LEU A 729 24.82 -14.83 -28.34
N SER A 730 24.86 -15.68 -27.30
CA SER A 730 25.99 -16.56 -27.01
C SER A 730 25.95 -17.89 -27.79
N ASN A 731 24.76 -18.28 -28.28
CA ASN A 731 24.50 -19.53 -28.98
C ASN A 731 23.44 -19.35 -30.10
N PRO A 732 23.80 -18.71 -31.23
CA PRO A 732 22.86 -18.37 -32.29
C PRO A 732 22.04 -19.56 -32.82
N GLY A 733 20.75 -19.33 -33.05
CA GLY A 733 19.75 -20.37 -33.33
C GLY A 733 19.16 -21.04 -32.09
N SER A 734 19.62 -20.71 -30.88
CA SER A 734 18.92 -21.03 -29.63
C SER A 734 18.00 -19.87 -29.22
N ILE A 735 16.90 -20.19 -28.52
CA ILE A 735 15.93 -19.20 -28.02
C ILE A 735 15.90 -19.31 -26.50
N ILE A 736 16.02 -18.16 -25.83
CA ILE A 736 15.98 -18.05 -24.36
C ILE A 736 14.91 -17.07 -23.91
N ARG A 737 14.32 -17.33 -22.74
CA ARG A 737 13.37 -16.45 -22.07
C ARG A 737 14.13 -15.43 -21.23
N ARG A 738 13.88 -14.14 -21.45
CA ARG A 738 14.45 -13.02 -20.67
C ARG A 738 13.34 -12.14 -20.10
N THR A 739 13.40 -11.83 -18.80
CA THR A 739 12.41 -11.01 -18.07
C THR A 739 13.11 -10.18 -17.00
N ARG A 740 12.45 -9.16 -16.45
CA ARG A 740 12.94 -8.35 -15.31
C ARG A 740 12.56 -8.92 -13.94
N LEU A 741 12.33 -10.24 -13.83
CA LEU A 741 11.96 -10.87 -12.56
C LEU A 741 13.05 -10.72 -11.49
N GLY A 742 14.34 -10.73 -11.86
CA GLY A 742 15.42 -10.46 -10.91
C GLY A 742 15.40 -9.02 -10.36
N ASP A 743 14.94 -8.05 -11.14
CA ASP A 743 14.73 -6.67 -10.67
C ASP A 743 13.50 -6.61 -9.75
N PHE A 744 12.43 -7.35 -10.09
CA PHE A 744 11.21 -7.45 -9.30
C PHE A 744 11.50 -8.06 -7.92
N ASP A 745 12.23 -9.17 -7.88
CA ASP A 745 12.71 -9.84 -6.67
C ASP A 745 13.62 -8.94 -5.82
N PHE A 746 14.46 -8.12 -6.46
CA PHE A 746 15.28 -7.11 -5.76
C PHE A 746 14.41 -6.10 -5.01
N PHE A 747 13.31 -5.61 -5.61
CA PHE A 747 12.38 -4.70 -4.94
C PHE A 747 11.53 -5.42 -3.87
N LEU A 748 11.00 -6.62 -4.16
CA LEU A 748 10.22 -7.39 -3.18
C LEU A 748 11.04 -7.76 -1.93
N THR A 749 12.29 -8.21 -2.08
CA THR A 749 13.19 -8.49 -0.95
C THR A 749 13.52 -7.26 -0.11
N ARG A 750 13.29 -6.04 -0.62
CA ARG A 750 13.42 -4.76 0.10
C ARG A 750 12.09 -4.25 0.70
N GLY A 751 11.01 -5.02 0.59
CA GLY A 751 9.71 -4.70 1.19
C GLY A 751 8.81 -3.80 0.33
N PHE A 752 9.19 -3.54 -0.92
CA PHE A 752 8.30 -2.88 -1.87
C PHE A 752 7.12 -3.81 -2.15
N ARG A 753 5.90 -3.31 -1.94
CA ARG A 753 4.67 -4.05 -2.22
C ARG A 753 4.15 -3.61 -3.59
N ILE A 754 4.54 -4.36 -4.62
CA ILE A 754 4.27 -4.07 -6.03
C ILE A 754 3.74 -5.30 -6.78
N ALA A 755 2.92 -5.07 -7.80
CA ALA A 755 2.49 -6.08 -8.76
C ALA A 755 3.39 -6.10 -10.00
N PRO A 756 3.61 -7.27 -10.63
CA PRO A 756 4.20 -7.34 -11.95
C PRO A 756 3.20 -6.87 -13.00
N THR A 757 3.69 -6.22 -14.04
CA THR A 757 2.90 -5.76 -15.18
C THR A 757 3.63 -6.04 -16.47
N ALA A 758 2.87 -6.18 -17.55
CA ALA A 758 3.39 -6.21 -18.91
C ALA A 758 2.68 -5.11 -19.69
N SER A 759 3.29 -3.93 -19.76
CA SER A 759 2.92 -2.95 -20.77
C SER A 759 3.86 -3.12 -21.96
N HIS A 760 3.73 -2.27 -22.97
CA HIS A 760 4.51 -2.43 -24.20
C HIS A 760 5.62 -1.40 -24.35
N ASP A 761 5.63 -0.27 -23.62
CA ASP A 761 6.49 0.88 -23.99
C ASP A 761 6.36 1.15 -25.52
N ASN A 762 5.11 1.27 -25.99
CA ASN A 762 4.82 1.25 -27.42
C ASN A 762 4.92 2.64 -28.04
N HIS A 763 5.83 2.82 -28.99
CA HIS A 763 6.01 4.08 -29.74
C HIS A 763 5.48 4.04 -31.17
N TYR A 764 4.86 2.94 -31.63
CA TYR A 764 4.35 2.82 -33.01
C TYR A 764 2.81 2.77 -33.07
N ALA A 765 2.24 3.07 -34.22
CA ALA A 765 0.79 3.13 -34.49
C ALA A 765 0.15 1.74 -34.65
N ASN A 766 0.45 0.84 -33.72
CA ASN A 766 0.04 -0.56 -33.62
C ASN A 766 -0.40 -0.93 -32.19
N TRP A 767 -0.96 0.02 -31.43
CA TRP A 767 -1.29 -0.15 -30.01
C TRP A 767 -2.15 -1.40 -29.74
N GLY A 768 -1.76 -2.19 -28.73
CA GLY A 768 -2.33 -3.51 -28.43
C GLY A 768 -1.92 -4.65 -29.38
N LEU A 769 -1.35 -4.34 -30.55
CA LEU A 769 -0.87 -5.29 -31.57
C LEU A 769 0.65 -5.28 -31.75
N GLY A 770 1.40 -4.57 -30.90
CA GLY A 770 2.85 -4.76 -30.80
C GLY A 770 3.18 -6.19 -30.36
N HIS A 771 2.63 -6.58 -29.22
CA HIS A 771 2.81 -7.90 -28.61
C HIS A 771 1.51 -8.48 -28.05
N THR A 772 1.44 -9.80 -27.88
CA THR A 772 0.34 -10.49 -27.18
C THR A 772 0.30 -10.19 -25.68
N SER A 773 1.40 -9.72 -25.08
CA SER A 773 1.47 -9.47 -23.64
C SER A 773 0.47 -8.43 -23.15
N ARG A 774 -0.01 -8.59 -21.91
CA ARG A 774 -1.03 -7.76 -21.26
C ARG A 774 -0.71 -7.57 -19.79
N THR A 775 -0.99 -6.37 -19.29
CA THR A 775 -1.23 -6.13 -17.87
C THR A 775 -2.68 -6.51 -17.60
N VAL A 776 -2.89 -7.43 -16.65
CA VAL A 776 -4.22 -7.95 -16.35
C VAL A 776 -4.66 -7.46 -14.98
N VAL A 777 -5.83 -6.82 -14.91
CA VAL A 777 -6.36 -6.17 -13.71
C VAL A 777 -7.65 -6.85 -13.29
N LEU A 778 -7.77 -7.20 -12.01
CA LEU A 778 -8.93 -7.93 -11.49
C LEU A 778 -9.93 -6.98 -10.83
N ALA A 779 -11.11 -6.82 -11.42
CA ALA A 779 -12.12 -5.88 -10.90
C ALA A 779 -13.56 -6.43 -10.99
N GLU A 780 -14.43 -5.96 -10.09
CA GLU A 780 -15.84 -6.35 -10.06
C GLU A 780 -16.72 -5.68 -11.16
N SER A 781 -16.09 -4.87 -12.02
CA SER A 781 -16.64 -4.23 -13.24
C SER A 781 -15.55 -3.42 -13.97
N LEU A 782 -15.72 -3.16 -15.27
CA LEU A 782 -14.81 -2.33 -16.07
C LEU A 782 -15.14 -0.83 -15.93
N SER A 783 -14.29 -0.07 -15.24
CA SER A 783 -14.35 1.40 -15.15
C SER A 783 -13.01 1.94 -14.63
N ALA A 784 -12.70 3.22 -14.86
CA ALA A 784 -11.46 3.82 -14.34
C ALA A 784 -11.35 3.75 -12.81
N ASP A 785 -12.40 4.09 -12.05
CA ASP A 785 -12.37 4.01 -10.58
C ASP A 785 -12.19 2.56 -10.08
N THR A 786 -12.75 1.53 -10.75
CA THR A 786 -12.58 0.12 -10.35
C THR A 786 -11.26 -0.50 -10.79
N LEU A 787 -10.69 -0.08 -11.93
CA LEU A 787 -9.31 -0.44 -12.31
C LEU A 787 -8.31 0.20 -11.34
N PHE A 788 -8.50 1.48 -10.99
CA PHE A 788 -7.67 2.13 -9.97
C PHE A 788 -7.84 1.49 -8.58
N ASP A 789 -9.05 1.10 -8.16
CA ASP A 789 -9.26 0.34 -6.92
C ASP A 789 -8.52 -1.02 -6.92
N ALA A 790 -8.40 -1.70 -8.07
CA ALA A 790 -7.67 -2.96 -8.17
C ALA A 790 -6.14 -2.78 -8.19
N ILE A 791 -5.64 -1.79 -8.95
CA ILE A 791 -4.20 -1.45 -9.00
C ILE A 791 -3.71 -0.95 -7.63
N GLU A 792 -4.50 -0.12 -6.94
CA GLU A 792 -4.29 0.31 -5.54
C GLU A 792 -4.07 -0.88 -4.58
N GLN A 793 -4.74 -2.00 -4.84
CA GLN A 793 -4.70 -3.21 -4.03
C GLN A 793 -3.71 -4.27 -4.54
N ARG A 794 -3.08 -4.03 -5.70
CA ARG A 794 -2.20 -4.98 -6.43
C ARG A 794 -2.91 -6.25 -6.87
N GLU A 795 -4.22 -6.21 -7.11
CA GLU A 795 -4.96 -7.32 -7.74
C GLU A 795 -4.73 -7.31 -9.26
N VAL A 796 -3.46 -7.52 -9.64
CA VAL A 796 -2.89 -7.31 -10.97
C VAL A 796 -1.86 -8.41 -11.26
N TYR A 797 -1.74 -8.82 -12.52
CA TYR A 797 -0.66 -9.71 -12.97
C TYR A 797 -0.15 -9.35 -14.37
N ALA A 798 1.06 -9.82 -14.69
CA ALA A 798 1.63 -9.77 -16.02
C ALA A 798 1.29 -11.05 -16.79
N SER A 799 0.93 -10.95 -18.06
CA SER A 799 0.66 -12.07 -18.96
C SER A 799 1.35 -11.86 -20.30
N GLU A 800 1.85 -12.93 -20.92
CA GLU A 800 2.27 -12.95 -22.33
C GLU A 800 1.12 -13.34 -23.27
N ASP A 801 0.01 -13.83 -22.71
CA ASP A 801 -1.23 -14.11 -23.42
C ASP A 801 -2.31 -13.03 -23.19
N GLN A 802 -3.21 -12.93 -24.17
CA GLN A 802 -4.27 -11.92 -24.29
C GLN A 802 -5.55 -12.21 -23.49
N ASN A 803 -5.79 -13.42 -23.00
CA ASN A 803 -7.02 -13.82 -22.31
C ASN A 803 -6.86 -14.86 -21.16
N LEU A 804 -5.65 -15.41 -20.97
CA LEU A 804 -5.25 -16.30 -19.87
C LEU A 804 -5.65 -15.76 -18.49
N ASN A 805 -6.60 -16.44 -17.85
CA ASN A 805 -7.23 -16.03 -16.58
C ASN A 805 -6.55 -16.72 -15.39
N VAL A 806 -5.79 -15.96 -14.58
CA VAL A 806 -5.11 -16.43 -13.37
C VAL A 806 -5.74 -15.83 -12.11
N ARG A 807 -5.85 -16.64 -11.05
CA ARG A 807 -6.09 -16.18 -9.68
C ARG A 807 -5.15 -16.92 -8.73
N PHE A 808 -4.67 -16.23 -7.69
CA PHE A 808 -3.87 -16.83 -6.63
C PHE A 808 -4.42 -16.38 -5.28
N PHE A 809 -4.58 -17.31 -4.34
CA PHE A 809 -5.14 -17.07 -3.02
C PHE A 809 -4.39 -17.82 -1.91
N VAL A 810 -4.31 -17.19 -0.74
CA VAL A 810 -3.87 -17.83 0.52
C VAL A 810 -5.04 -17.95 1.49
N ALA A 811 -5.13 -19.12 2.15
CA ALA A 811 -6.11 -19.45 3.18
C ALA A 811 -7.55 -19.05 2.81
N ASP A 812 -7.92 -19.34 1.55
CA ASP A 812 -9.23 -19.19 0.90
C ASP A 812 -9.88 -17.80 0.95
N ARG A 813 -9.09 -16.74 1.21
CA ARG A 813 -9.61 -15.36 1.35
C ARG A 813 -8.66 -14.22 0.98
N VAL A 814 -7.35 -14.45 0.91
CA VAL A 814 -6.35 -13.40 0.62
C VAL A 814 -5.96 -13.52 -0.86
N PRO A 815 -6.35 -12.61 -1.77
CA PRO A 815 -5.95 -12.65 -3.17
C PRO A 815 -4.50 -12.17 -3.38
N MET A 816 -3.99 -12.37 -4.60
CA MET A 816 -2.76 -11.74 -5.10
C MET A 816 -2.70 -10.24 -4.77
N GLY A 817 -1.54 -9.73 -4.39
CA GLY A 817 -1.35 -8.34 -3.96
C GLY A 817 -1.76 -8.03 -2.51
N GLY A 818 -2.51 -8.93 -1.86
CA GLY A 818 -2.97 -8.82 -0.48
C GLY A 818 -1.92 -9.17 0.58
N ARG A 819 -2.24 -8.88 1.85
CA ARG A 819 -1.42 -9.22 3.02
C ARG A 819 -2.25 -9.88 4.13
N THR A 820 -1.64 -10.81 4.86
CA THR A 820 -2.17 -11.39 6.10
C THR A 820 -1.05 -11.60 7.13
N GLN A 821 -1.41 -12.00 8.35
CA GLN A 821 -0.49 -12.57 9.33
C GLN A 821 -0.90 -14.02 9.65
N THR A 822 -0.04 -14.79 10.34
CA THR A 822 -0.36 -16.13 10.87
C THR A 822 0.63 -16.60 11.94
N PRO A 823 0.20 -17.29 13.02
CA PRO A 823 1.13 -17.99 13.91
C PRO A 823 1.58 -19.36 13.34
N ALA A 824 0.89 -19.86 12.30
CA ALA A 824 1.14 -21.19 11.75
C ALA A 824 2.44 -21.22 10.93
N ALA A 825 3.22 -22.30 11.09
CA ALA A 825 4.43 -22.54 10.30
C ALA A 825 4.15 -23.01 8.85
N ASN A 826 2.89 -23.30 8.51
CA ASN A 826 2.46 -23.58 7.13
C ASN A 826 1.06 -22.98 6.88
N LEU A 827 0.74 -22.64 5.63
CA LEU A 827 -0.60 -22.24 5.18
C LEU A 827 -0.93 -22.90 3.84
N GLY A 828 -2.20 -23.28 3.64
CA GLY A 828 -2.69 -23.69 2.32
C GLY A 828 -2.91 -22.49 1.40
N ALA A 829 -2.57 -22.66 0.12
CA ALA A 829 -2.82 -21.73 -0.95
C ALA A 829 -3.46 -22.43 -2.16
N ARG A 830 -4.16 -21.67 -3.00
CA ARG A 830 -4.79 -22.16 -4.24
C ARG A 830 -4.50 -21.22 -5.41
N VAL A 831 -4.27 -21.82 -6.58
CA VAL A 831 -4.19 -21.13 -7.87
C VAL A 831 -5.37 -21.58 -8.72
N PHE A 832 -6.04 -20.65 -9.39
CA PHE A 832 -6.97 -20.96 -10.47
C PHE A 832 -6.32 -20.52 -11.79
N VAL A 833 -6.34 -21.39 -12.79
CA VAL A 833 -5.90 -21.07 -14.16
C VAL A 833 -6.99 -21.52 -15.13
N ALA A 834 -7.43 -20.63 -16.01
CA ALA A 834 -8.30 -20.99 -17.12
C ALA A 834 -7.90 -20.19 -18.36
N ASP A 835 -7.84 -20.86 -19.50
CA ASP A 835 -7.66 -20.24 -20.80
C ASP A 835 -8.81 -20.68 -21.73
N PRO A 836 -9.50 -19.77 -22.43
CA PRO A 836 -10.57 -20.08 -23.36
C PRO A 836 -10.12 -20.59 -24.74
N ASP A 837 -8.87 -20.37 -25.19
CA ASP A 837 -8.38 -20.86 -26.50
C ASP A 837 -7.27 -21.92 -26.41
N TYR A 838 -6.47 -21.92 -25.34
CA TYR A 838 -5.50 -22.96 -25.03
C TYR A 838 -6.14 -24.17 -24.33
N SER A 839 -5.80 -25.37 -24.82
CA SER A 839 -6.30 -26.65 -24.31
C SER A 839 -5.18 -27.62 -23.90
N GLY A 840 -3.95 -27.12 -23.81
CA GLY A 840 -2.79 -27.87 -23.35
C GLY A 840 -2.68 -27.93 -21.82
N PRO A 841 -1.59 -28.54 -21.30
CA PRO A 841 -1.27 -28.49 -19.89
C PRO A 841 -0.53 -27.19 -19.53
N PHE A 842 -0.60 -26.85 -18.26
CA PHE A 842 0.17 -25.77 -17.64
C PHE A 842 1.29 -26.36 -16.76
N ASN A 843 2.36 -25.60 -16.57
CA ASN A 843 3.28 -25.78 -15.45
C ASN A 843 3.12 -24.59 -14.50
N LEU A 844 3.03 -24.85 -13.19
CA LEU A 844 2.86 -23.82 -12.16
C LEU A 844 4.07 -23.81 -11.23
N ARG A 845 4.71 -22.67 -11.05
CA ARG A 845 5.86 -22.48 -10.15
C ARG A 845 5.51 -21.49 -9.05
N LEU A 846 5.61 -21.95 -7.80
CA LEU A 846 5.46 -21.12 -6.61
C LEU A 846 6.84 -20.62 -6.19
N PHE A 847 7.05 -19.31 -6.23
CA PHE A 847 8.23 -18.64 -5.71
C PHE A 847 7.98 -18.15 -4.28
N HIS A 848 9.03 -18.12 -3.47
CA HIS A 848 9.03 -17.68 -2.08
C HIS A 848 10.22 -16.75 -1.83
N GLY A 849 9.99 -15.62 -1.15
CA GLY A 849 11.05 -14.76 -0.63
C GLY A 849 10.75 -14.21 0.76
N THR A 850 11.76 -13.55 1.34
CA THR A 850 11.69 -12.88 2.64
C THR A 850 12.40 -11.52 2.59
N LEU A 851 12.11 -10.63 3.55
CA LEU A 851 12.82 -9.35 3.66
C LEU A 851 14.32 -9.57 3.92
N GLY A 852 15.16 -8.92 3.12
CA GLY A 852 16.62 -9.08 3.13
C GLY A 852 17.14 -10.44 2.62
N GLY A 853 16.24 -11.33 2.19
CA GLY A 853 16.58 -12.66 1.70
C GLY A 853 16.86 -12.72 0.19
N LYS A 854 16.74 -13.92 -0.36
CA LYS A 854 16.62 -14.17 -1.81
C LYS A 854 15.20 -14.63 -2.13
N VAL A 855 14.87 -14.66 -3.42
CA VAL A 855 13.68 -15.37 -3.92
C VAL A 855 14.12 -16.73 -4.46
N GLU A 856 13.39 -17.77 -4.09
CA GLU A 856 13.70 -19.17 -4.42
C GLU A 856 12.44 -19.90 -4.91
N LEU A 857 12.61 -20.92 -5.75
CA LEU A 857 11.53 -21.78 -6.20
C LEU A 857 11.12 -22.73 -5.06
N ALA A 858 9.97 -22.48 -4.44
CA ALA A 858 9.47 -23.27 -3.31
C ALA A 858 8.74 -24.55 -3.75
N SER A 859 8.07 -24.53 -4.91
CA SER A 859 7.35 -25.69 -5.44
C SER A 859 7.08 -25.56 -6.94
N GLU A 860 7.00 -26.68 -7.66
CA GLU A 860 6.60 -26.74 -9.08
C GLU A 860 5.58 -27.86 -9.28
N GLN A 861 4.55 -27.61 -10.08
CA GLN A 861 3.55 -28.60 -10.52
C GLN A 861 3.51 -28.60 -12.05
N ASN A 862 3.99 -29.68 -12.66
CA ASN A 862 4.11 -29.80 -14.12
C ASN A 862 2.98 -30.63 -14.72
N GLY A 863 2.52 -30.25 -15.91
CA GLY A 863 1.55 -31.05 -16.67
C GLY A 863 0.10 -30.95 -16.18
N VAL A 864 -0.26 -29.92 -15.41
CA VAL A 864 -1.60 -29.78 -14.81
C VAL A 864 -2.63 -29.27 -15.81
N SER A 865 -3.91 -29.61 -15.62
CA SER A 865 -5.01 -29.00 -16.37
C SER A 865 -5.39 -27.63 -15.80
N GLY A 866 -6.13 -26.84 -16.58
CA GLY A 866 -6.88 -25.71 -16.05
C GLY A 866 -7.86 -26.12 -14.94
N GLY A 867 -8.29 -25.14 -14.15
CA GLY A 867 -9.07 -25.29 -12.93
C GLY A 867 -8.28 -24.87 -11.68
N TRP A 868 -8.71 -25.36 -10.52
CA TRP A 868 -8.07 -25.11 -9.23
C TRP A 868 -6.94 -26.10 -8.94
N GLN A 869 -5.76 -25.58 -8.61
CA GLN A 869 -4.59 -26.32 -8.10
C GLN A 869 -4.23 -25.82 -6.70
N SER A 870 -3.65 -26.67 -5.86
CA SER A 870 -3.37 -26.36 -4.43
C SER A 870 -1.88 -26.46 -4.11
N PHE A 871 -1.40 -25.59 -3.22
CA PHE A 871 -0.02 -25.54 -2.72
C PHE A 871 0.01 -25.44 -1.19
N ASP A 872 1.03 -26.03 -0.58
CA ASP A 872 1.39 -25.79 0.83
C ASP A 872 2.51 -24.75 0.89
N LEU A 873 2.28 -23.64 1.60
CA LEU A 873 3.28 -22.60 1.83
C LEU A 873 4.04 -22.88 3.13
N SER A 874 5.36 -23.01 3.07
CA SER A 874 6.19 -23.16 4.25
C SER A 874 6.66 -21.81 4.79
N LEU A 875 6.40 -21.56 6.08
CA LEU A 875 6.75 -20.35 6.80
C LEU A 875 7.74 -20.73 7.91
N ALA A 876 8.90 -21.26 7.53
CA ALA A 876 9.81 -21.97 8.46
C ALA A 876 10.33 -21.10 9.61
N GLN A 877 10.49 -19.79 9.41
CA GLN A 877 10.92 -18.81 10.42
C GLN A 877 9.82 -17.76 10.71
N PRO A 878 9.88 -17.02 11.82
CA PRO A 878 9.08 -15.80 12.00
C PRO A 878 9.58 -14.65 11.10
N GLY A 879 8.70 -13.72 10.73
CA GLY A 879 9.03 -12.57 9.89
C GLY A 879 8.05 -12.36 8.72
N GLU A 880 8.36 -11.41 7.82
CA GLU A 880 7.58 -11.18 6.60
C GLU A 880 8.08 -12.07 5.45
N HIS A 881 7.19 -12.89 4.94
CA HIS A 881 7.35 -13.72 3.75
C HIS A 881 6.49 -13.15 2.61
N PHE A 882 6.90 -13.39 1.37
CA PHE A 882 6.04 -13.19 0.20
C PHE A 882 6.11 -14.39 -0.75
N PHE A 883 5.01 -14.64 -1.45
CA PHE A 883 4.90 -15.71 -2.44
C PHE A 883 4.24 -15.16 -3.71
N TYR A 884 4.72 -15.56 -4.89
CA TYR A 884 4.03 -15.33 -6.17
C TYR A 884 4.09 -16.58 -7.05
N VAL A 885 3.33 -16.61 -8.13
CA VAL A 885 3.21 -17.77 -9.02
C VAL A 885 3.55 -17.38 -10.45
N GLU A 886 4.44 -18.15 -11.09
CA GLU A 886 4.56 -18.24 -12.54
C GLU A 886 3.62 -19.35 -13.06
N VAL A 887 2.86 -19.02 -14.09
CA VAL A 887 2.02 -19.94 -14.88
C VAL A 887 2.63 -20.02 -16.27
N LEU A 888 2.97 -21.22 -16.74
CA LEU A 888 3.54 -21.45 -18.08
C LEU A 888 2.63 -22.38 -18.90
N GLU A 889 2.21 -21.91 -20.06
CA GLU A 889 1.53 -22.71 -21.07
C GLU A 889 2.54 -23.54 -21.87
N VAL A 890 2.57 -24.85 -21.66
CA VAL A 890 3.67 -25.71 -22.11
C VAL A 890 3.85 -25.76 -23.64
N GLN A 891 2.77 -25.76 -24.44
CA GLN A 891 2.92 -25.79 -25.92
C GLN A 891 2.91 -24.42 -26.59
N ALA A 892 2.18 -23.43 -26.05
CA ALA A 892 2.24 -22.06 -26.55
C ALA A 892 3.55 -21.37 -26.12
N ASN A 893 4.20 -21.89 -25.07
CA ASN A 893 5.35 -21.29 -24.40
C ASN A 893 5.08 -19.84 -23.98
N ARG A 894 3.84 -19.49 -23.60
CA ARG A 894 3.45 -18.19 -23.03
C ARG A 894 3.40 -18.30 -21.51
N ALA A 895 3.78 -17.27 -20.78
CA ALA A 895 3.84 -17.24 -19.32
C ALA A 895 3.08 -16.06 -18.71
N ALA A 896 2.69 -16.20 -17.44
CA ALA A 896 2.11 -15.14 -16.63
C ALA A 896 2.64 -15.18 -15.20
N TRP A 897 2.74 -14.02 -14.54
CA TRP A 897 3.31 -13.86 -13.20
C TRP A 897 2.38 -13.06 -12.30
N THR A 898 1.95 -13.63 -11.17
CA THR A 898 0.99 -12.99 -10.25
C THR A 898 1.61 -11.93 -9.36
N ALA A 899 0.80 -10.96 -8.90
CA ALA A 899 1.21 -10.16 -7.74
C ALA A 899 1.48 -11.03 -6.50
N PRO A 900 2.47 -10.67 -5.67
CA PRO A 900 2.82 -11.43 -4.49
C PRO A 900 1.75 -11.31 -3.39
N ILE A 901 1.59 -12.38 -2.61
CA ILE A 901 0.82 -12.39 -1.37
C ILE A 901 1.80 -12.31 -0.20
N TRP A 902 1.58 -11.34 0.68
CA TRP A 902 2.43 -11.05 1.84
C TRP A 902 1.91 -11.72 3.11
N ILE A 903 2.80 -12.35 3.87
CA ILE A 903 2.47 -13.15 5.04
C ILE A 903 3.47 -12.88 6.16
N GLU A 904 3.04 -12.19 7.22
CA GLU A 904 3.82 -12.05 8.46
C GLU A 904 3.60 -13.31 9.33
N ARG A 905 4.64 -14.10 9.57
CA ARG A 905 4.60 -15.14 10.61
C ARG A 905 4.93 -14.54 11.98
N ILE A 906 3.96 -14.64 12.90
CA ILE A 906 3.85 -13.87 14.16
C ILE A 906 4.08 -14.66 15.45
#